data_AF-A0A0P8YCR1-F1
#
_entry.id   AF-A0A0P8YCR1-F1
#
_cell.length_a   1.000
_cell.length_b   1.000
_cell.length_c   1.000
_cell.angle_alpha   90.00
_cell.angle_beta   90.00
_cell.angle_gamma   90.00
#
_symmetry.space_group_name_H-M   'P 1'
#
loop_
_entity.id
_entity.type
_entity.pdbx_description
1 polymer ?
#
loop_
_entity_poly.entity_id
_entity_poly.type
_entity_poly.pdbx_seq_one_letter_code
_entity_poly.pdbx_strand_id
1 'polypeptide(L)'
;MLKKKLKIILICILSLVFLPTHAMAEGRKKIVIITINTINYNDLLADSYFKELAKNSIIGLMNSKSSGNMNEYKPYLTLGSGQKSDASFDYTESIKIDENTSSKYEEITLNRSSMGNIANLSINKLKKLNSKTLYNALPGKLGSILKSKGLKRSFLGGFFFNGSYKSPGFFVLMDEDGLIDKGEIDGIFTDNKIDQKKLFQEFINYKASSDIVLIELGDIERLYLNRSLYSEAAYNQNKNEILSNYALIVQDIINNMNFDNEKLFILTPYSADINRNSELLSPFLIYDGARERGIATSKSTRREGIVTALDFAPSVLKYFNISTESFLGYPIESIAKSDNTIFLQSLEKKVYSTSTYRSPIIKTYAAAIMITLVLYLLKNLFNIELSLSILNFMIKSILLIPFAFVMEGMIVFENIAIKGLFIISLSVVLAIIIDRIAEKTINRVKLIAFINSLCLIIDLLTGQNLLKYSIFSYDPCIGARYYGLGNEFLGVIAGCTLVLFGLSIERGKKLFRLYIPYLIFVTLITGLPNTGSNVGGFLTLFISFTIYVLLEKNISFLSSLKILSCSMLISSIIFIFANLIAEDKAHLGKMFDMINADGIIYFSNIVLRKINMSLKLIKYTIWTKVLVLLIISAIILIKKPNKAMKDLFITAPYTRNLILASSISGCVAILLNDSGIVTAAVIMLYTVFSMMLTLQTKI
;
A
#
# COMPACT_ATOMS: atom_id res chain seq x y z
N MET A 1 -1.31 33.50 -68.36
CA MET A 1 -2.44 33.02 -67.52
C MET A 1 -2.01 32.26 -66.25
N LEU A 2 -0.94 31.45 -66.26
CA LEU A 2 -0.53 30.64 -65.11
C LEU A 2 -0.19 31.43 -63.83
N LYS A 3 0.54 32.55 -63.93
CA LYS A 3 0.93 33.39 -62.76
C LYS A 3 -0.26 34.00 -62.01
N LYS A 4 -1.39 34.27 -62.69
CA LYS A 4 -2.60 34.85 -62.08
C LYS A 4 -3.39 33.78 -61.31
N LYS A 5 -3.46 32.56 -61.82
CA LYS A 5 -4.07 31.41 -61.13
C LYS A 5 -3.27 31.00 -59.89
N LEU A 6 -1.94 31.04 -59.94
CA LEU A 6 -1.08 30.72 -58.79
C LEU A 6 -1.27 31.72 -57.64
N LYS A 7 -1.40 33.02 -57.93
CA LYS A 7 -1.67 34.05 -56.91
C LYS A 7 -3.02 33.86 -56.24
N ILE A 8 -4.05 33.49 -56.99
CA ILE A 8 -5.39 33.25 -56.45
C ILE A 8 -5.38 31.99 -55.56
N ILE A 9 -4.71 30.92 -55.97
CA ILE A 9 -4.55 29.71 -55.16
C ILE A 9 -3.77 30.00 -53.88
N LEU A 10 -2.69 30.79 -53.95
CA LEU A 10 -1.91 31.17 -52.78
C LEU A 10 -2.72 32.04 -51.80
N ILE A 11 -3.54 32.97 -52.31
CA ILE A 11 -4.43 33.81 -51.50
C ILE A 11 -5.55 32.95 -50.87
N CYS A 12 -6.11 31.98 -51.59
CA CYS A 12 -7.09 31.04 -51.03
C CYS A 12 -6.49 30.14 -49.94
N ILE A 13 -5.26 29.66 -50.12
CA ILE A 13 -4.52 28.87 -49.11
C ILE A 13 -4.19 29.74 -47.89
N LEU A 14 -3.74 30.99 -48.09
CA LEU A 14 -3.52 31.94 -47.00
C LEU A 14 -4.82 32.30 -46.27
N SER A 15 -5.95 32.45 -46.97
CA SER A 15 -7.25 32.69 -46.31
C SER A 15 -7.80 31.47 -45.57
N LEU A 16 -7.44 30.24 -45.98
CA LEU A 16 -7.73 29.01 -45.24
C LEU A 16 -6.88 28.86 -43.96
N VAL A 17 -5.68 29.44 -43.94
CA VAL A 17 -4.82 29.52 -42.73
C VAL A 17 -5.28 30.62 -41.76
N PHE A 18 -6.01 31.63 -42.24
CA PHE A 18 -6.54 32.75 -41.45
C PHE A 18 -8.05 32.65 -41.18
N LEU A 19 -8.66 31.47 -41.27
CA LEU A 19 -9.97 31.26 -40.67
C LEU A 19 -9.85 31.51 -39.16
N PRO A 20 -10.57 32.49 -38.58
CA PRO A 20 -10.57 32.67 -37.14
C PRO A 20 -11.22 31.42 -36.56
N THR A 21 -10.39 30.51 -36.05
CA THR A 21 -10.87 29.50 -35.11
C THR A 21 -11.56 30.29 -34.02
N HIS A 22 -12.89 30.22 -33.98
CA HIS A 22 -13.63 30.61 -32.80
C HIS A 22 -13.19 29.64 -31.72
N ALA A 23 -12.08 29.96 -31.05
CA ALA A 23 -11.79 29.41 -29.76
C ALA A 23 -12.96 29.90 -28.90
N MET A 24 -13.97 29.04 -28.73
CA MET A 24 -14.84 29.15 -27.57
C MET A 24 -13.88 29.35 -26.40
N ALA A 25 -14.02 30.47 -25.69
CA ALA A 25 -13.24 30.72 -24.50
C ALA A 25 -13.51 29.55 -23.55
N GLU A 26 -12.62 28.57 -23.52
CA GLU A 26 -12.69 27.44 -22.60
C GLU A 26 -12.73 28.08 -21.21
N GLY A 27 -13.85 27.90 -20.50
CA GLY A 27 -14.01 28.49 -19.19
C GLY A 27 -12.81 28.15 -18.31
N ARG A 28 -12.30 29.14 -17.57
CA ARG A 28 -11.13 28.95 -16.71
C ARG A 28 -11.40 27.78 -15.76
N LYS A 29 -10.58 26.73 -15.82
CA LYS A 29 -10.76 25.51 -15.02
C LYS A 29 -10.77 25.85 -13.52
N LYS A 30 -11.68 25.27 -12.74
CA LYS A 30 -11.68 25.43 -11.26
C LYS A 30 -11.87 24.13 -10.52
N ILE A 31 -11.35 24.08 -9.30
CA ILE A 31 -11.57 22.98 -8.37
C ILE A 31 -12.18 23.51 -7.07
N VAL A 32 -13.22 22.85 -6.60
CA VAL A 32 -13.70 23.00 -5.21
C VAL A 32 -13.34 21.72 -4.46
N ILE A 33 -12.76 21.87 -3.26
CA ILE A 33 -12.41 20.76 -2.38
C ILE A 33 -13.21 20.94 -1.10
N ILE A 34 -13.92 19.92 -0.66
CA ILE A 34 -14.62 19.89 0.62
C ILE A 34 -13.98 18.79 1.46
N THR A 35 -13.50 19.12 2.66
CA THR A 35 -12.98 18.13 3.59
C THR A 35 -13.99 17.87 4.70
N ILE A 36 -14.37 16.60 4.88
CA ILE A 36 -15.23 16.11 5.96
C ILE A 36 -14.46 14.99 6.66
N ASN A 37 -13.82 15.30 7.79
CA ASN A 37 -12.92 14.35 8.43
C ASN A 37 -13.65 13.42 9.42
N THR A 38 -12.94 12.40 9.89
CA THR A 38 -13.35 11.47 10.96
C THR A 38 -14.55 10.57 10.67
N ILE A 39 -15.12 10.62 9.46
CA ILE A 39 -16.22 9.75 9.03
C ILE A 39 -15.73 8.49 8.30
N ASN A 40 -16.51 7.42 8.31
CA ASN A 40 -16.25 6.24 7.49
C ASN A 40 -17.23 6.15 6.30
N TYR A 41 -17.07 5.12 5.45
CA TYR A 41 -17.90 4.95 4.27
C TYR A 41 -19.40 4.81 4.60
N ASN A 42 -19.74 4.12 5.68
CA ASN A 42 -21.14 3.96 6.09
C ASN A 42 -21.72 5.27 6.62
N ASP A 43 -20.94 6.06 7.35
CA ASP A 43 -21.34 7.39 7.80
C ASP A 43 -21.61 8.32 6.61
N LEU A 44 -20.73 8.33 5.60
CA LEU A 44 -20.91 9.15 4.39
C LEU A 44 -22.19 8.77 3.65
N LEU A 45 -22.51 7.48 3.53
CA LEU A 45 -23.71 7.01 2.81
C LEU A 45 -24.98 6.92 3.65
N ALA A 46 -24.91 7.27 4.95
CA ALA A 46 -26.08 7.29 5.82
C ALA A 46 -27.07 8.40 5.41
N ASP A 47 -26.55 9.51 4.89
CA ASP A 47 -27.35 10.60 4.35
C ASP A 47 -27.76 10.31 2.90
N SER A 48 -29.03 10.57 2.56
CA SER A 48 -29.58 10.24 1.24
C SER A 48 -28.97 11.06 0.11
N TYR A 49 -28.59 12.32 0.36
CA TYR A 49 -28.01 13.19 -0.65
C TYR A 49 -26.59 12.75 -0.98
N PHE A 50 -25.75 12.47 0.03
CA PHE A 50 -24.41 11.92 -0.21
C PHE A 50 -24.47 10.56 -0.90
N LYS A 51 -25.46 9.73 -0.58
CA LYS A 51 -25.69 8.44 -1.26
C LYS A 51 -26.05 8.59 -2.73
N GLU A 52 -26.87 9.58 -3.09
CA GLU A 52 -27.19 9.89 -4.48
C GLU A 52 -25.97 10.47 -5.21
N LEU A 53 -25.28 11.42 -4.58
CA LEU A 53 -24.06 12.03 -5.11
C LEU A 53 -22.99 10.96 -5.40
N ALA A 54 -22.82 10.00 -4.50
CA ALA A 54 -21.92 8.87 -4.64
C ALA A 54 -22.16 8.02 -5.90
N LYS A 55 -23.44 7.81 -6.28
CA LYS A 55 -23.79 7.06 -7.50
C LYS A 55 -23.40 7.80 -8.78
N ASN A 56 -23.41 9.13 -8.73
CA ASN A 56 -23.14 10.02 -9.85
C ASN A 56 -21.71 10.58 -9.84
N SER A 57 -20.82 10.02 -9.02
CA SER A 57 -19.44 10.45 -8.84
C SER A 57 -18.46 9.31 -9.14
N ILE A 58 -17.19 9.66 -9.23
CA ILE A 58 -16.10 8.71 -9.02
C ILE A 58 -15.98 8.52 -7.49
N ILE A 59 -16.14 7.30 -7.01
CA ILE A 59 -16.06 6.96 -5.58
C ILE A 59 -14.93 5.98 -5.31
N GLY A 60 -14.24 6.14 -4.18
CA GLY A 60 -13.19 5.21 -3.76
C GLY A 60 -12.88 5.27 -2.28
N LEU A 61 -11.98 4.37 -1.87
CA LEU A 61 -11.41 4.30 -0.54
C LEU A 61 -9.94 4.70 -0.61
N MET A 62 -9.56 5.70 0.16
CA MET A 62 -8.22 6.27 0.18
C MET A 62 -7.42 5.73 1.36
N ASN A 63 -6.25 5.19 1.09
CA ASN A 63 -5.28 4.93 2.15
C ASN A 63 -4.61 6.23 2.58
N SER A 64 -4.91 6.67 3.79
CA SER A 64 -4.43 7.92 4.38
C SER A 64 -3.13 7.77 5.18
N LYS A 65 -2.41 6.65 5.00
CA LYS A 65 -1.24 6.33 5.83
C LYS A 65 -0.17 7.40 5.70
N SER A 66 0.17 7.99 6.84
CA SER A 66 1.15 9.06 6.98
C SER A 66 2.42 8.58 7.71
N SER A 67 3.36 9.48 8.00
CA SER A 67 4.60 9.12 8.68
C SER A 67 4.37 8.73 10.15
N GLY A 68 5.00 7.65 10.60
CA GLY A 68 4.95 7.18 11.99
C GLY A 68 3.56 6.67 12.42
N ASN A 69 3.20 6.93 13.67
CA ASN A 69 1.87 6.63 14.20
C ASN A 69 0.84 7.58 13.59
N MET A 70 -0.35 7.07 13.29
CA MET A 70 -1.42 7.87 12.72
C MET A 70 -2.03 8.82 13.74
N ASN A 71 -2.43 9.99 13.26
CA ASN A 71 -3.40 10.88 13.88
C ASN A 71 -4.24 11.52 12.76
N GLU A 72 -5.29 12.24 13.15
CA GLU A 72 -6.31 12.83 12.30
C GLU A 72 -5.82 14.01 11.42
N TYR A 73 -4.62 14.56 11.69
CA TYR A 73 -4.09 15.76 10.99
C TYR A 73 -3.02 15.43 9.96
N LYS A 74 -2.21 14.37 10.16
CA LYS A 74 -1.15 14.00 9.21
C LYS A 74 -1.64 13.74 7.78
N PRO A 75 -2.84 13.16 7.56
CA PRO A 75 -3.36 12.95 6.21
C PRO A 75 -3.54 14.23 5.41
N TYR A 76 -3.98 15.33 6.03
CA TYR A 76 -4.13 16.62 5.34
C TYR A 76 -2.80 17.09 4.75
N LEU A 77 -1.73 17.05 5.55
CA LEU A 77 -0.40 17.43 5.08
C LEU A 77 0.14 16.44 4.04
N THR A 78 -0.20 15.16 4.16
CA THR A 78 0.17 14.13 3.17
C THR A 78 -0.50 14.36 1.82
N LEU A 79 -1.76 14.82 1.79
CA LEU A 79 -2.47 15.20 0.57
C LEU A 79 -1.75 16.35 -0.15
N GLY A 80 -1.40 17.42 0.58
CA GLY A 80 -0.75 18.62 0.00
C GLY A 80 0.73 18.46 -0.35
N SER A 81 1.49 17.66 0.41
CA SER A 81 2.90 17.37 0.11
C SER A 81 3.07 16.28 -0.96
N GLY A 82 2.06 15.44 -1.13
CA GLY A 82 2.11 14.23 -1.96
C GLY A 82 3.21 13.24 -1.54
N GLN A 83 3.59 13.27 -0.26
CA GLN A 83 4.48 12.32 0.42
C GLN A 83 4.01 12.08 1.85
N LYS A 84 4.32 10.91 2.42
CA LYS A 84 3.92 10.57 3.79
C LYS A 84 4.52 11.58 4.78
N SER A 85 3.65 12.40 5.38
CA SER A 85 4.05 13.54 6.20
C SER A 85 3.74 13.34 7.68
N ASP A 86 4.30 14.19 8.52
CA ASP A 86 4.06 14.26 9.96
C ASP A 86 3.53 15.64 10.36
N ALA A 87 2.56 15.64 11.26
CA ALA A 87 1.85 16.82 11.78
C ALA A 87 1.19 16.47 13.12
N SER A 88 0.94 17.49 13.94
CA SER A 88 0.20 17.38 15.20
C SER A 88 -0.82 18.50 15.31
N PHE A 89 -1.73 18.36 16.27
CA PHE A 89 -2.77 19.33 16.58
C PHE A 89 -2.21 20.75 16.79
N ASP A 90 -1.05 20.87 17.45
CA ASP A 90 -0.40 22.15 17.80
C ASP A 90 -0.03 23.01 16.59
N TYR A 91 0.00 22.43 15.38
CA TYR A 91 0.36 23.15 14.16
C TYR A 91 -0.84 23.51 13.29
N THR A 92 -2.06 23.19 13.71
CA THR A 92 -3.28 23.32 12.89
C THR A 92 -3.91 24.72 12.89
N GLU A 93 -3.38 25.65 13.71
CA GLU A 93 -3.84 27.03 13.72
C GLU A 93 -3.31 27.80 12.50
N SER A 94 -4.21 28.53 11.86
CA SER A 94 -3.88 29.48 10.80
C SER A 94 -4.53 30.83 11.13
N ILE A 95 -3.93 31.90 10.63
CA ILE A 95 -4.39 33.27 10.88
C ILE A 95 -4.61 34.01 9.56
N LYS A 96 -5.55 34.95 9.55
CA LYS A 96 -5.72 35.89 8.44
C LYS A 96 -4.73 37.04 8.61
N ILE A 97 -3.99 37.35 7.56
CA ILE A 97 -2.99 38.42 7.55
C ILE A 97 -3.69 39.78 7.46
N ASP A 98 -3.39 40.61 8.46
CA ASP A 98 -3.77 42.02 8.60
C ASP A 98 -2.51 42.87 8.89
N GLU A 99 -2.70 44.16 9.18
CA GLU A 99 -1.59 45.09 9.47
C GLU A 99 -0.72 44.64 10.66
N ASN A 100 -1.31 44.01 11.67
CA ASN A 100 -0.61 43.60 12.89
C ASN A 100 0.09 42.25 12.75
N THR A 101 -0.56 41.31 12.07
CA THR A 101 -0.10 39.93 11.92
C THR A 101 0.89 39.74 10.78
N SER A 102 0.88 40.62 9.76
CA SER A 102 1.86 40.62 8.68
C SER A 102 3.29 40.71 9.23
N SER A 103 3.58 41.72 10.06
CA SER A 103 4.91 41.92 10.66
C SER A 103 5.41 40.68 11.42
N LYS A 104 4.52 40.03 12.18
CA LYS A 104 4.83 38.80 12.92
C LYS A 104 5.15 37.63 11.99
N TYR A 105 4.40 37.49 10.90
CA TYR A 105 4.67 36.44 9.90
C TYR A 105 6.02 36.67 9.20
N GLU A 106 6.31 37.91 8.79
CA GLU A 106 7.57 38.26 8.12
C GLU A 106 8.77 38.07 9.07
N GLU A 107 8.62 38.41 10.36
CA GLU A 107 9.65 38.16 11.38
C GLU A 107 10.00 36.67 11.52
N ILE A 108 8.98 35.80 11.53
CA ILE A 108 9.15 34.36 11.73
C ILE A 108 9.71 33.66 10.48
N THR A 109 9.29 34.09 9.29
CA THR A 109 9.53 33.37 8.03
C THR A 109 10.55 34.03 7.12
N LEU A 110 10.81 35.33 7.31
CA LEU A 110 11.54 36.21 6.38
C LEU A 110 10.91 36.30 4.98
N ASN A 111 9.68 35.82 4.83
CA ASN A 111 8.91 35.87 3.60
C ASN A 111 7.88 36.98 3.68
N ARG A 112 7.60 37.63 2.54
CA ARG A 112 6.56 38.65 2.45
C ARG A 112 5.18 38.02 2.45
N SER A 113 4.23 38.70 3.07
CA SER A 113 2.81 38.38 2.99
C SER A 113 2.01 39.55 2.41
N SER A 114 0.75 39.31 2.07
CA SER A 114 -0.19 40.33 1.62
C SER A 114 -1.43 40.32 2.49
N MET A 115 -2.06 41.48 2.67
CA MET A 115 -3.33 41.57 3.40
C MET A 115 -4.36 40.59 2.83
N GLY A 116 -5.06 39.89 3.72
CA GLY A 116 -6.05 38.87 3.38
C GLY A 116 -5.48 37.50 3.04
N ASN A 117 -4.15 37.33 2.96
CA ASN A 117 -3.56 35.99 2.93
C ASN A 117 -3.95 35.22 4.20
N ILE A 118 -4.00 33.90 4.09
CA ILE A 118 -4.10 33.03 5.26
C ILE A 118 -2.71 32.42 5.49
N ALA A 119 -2.22 32.46 6.72
CA ALA A 119 -0.87 32.03 7.08
C ALA A 119 -0.85 31.02 8.23
N ASN A 120 0.02 30.02 8.12
CA ASN A 120 0.36 29.12 9.22
C ASN A 120 1.71 29.50 9.83
N LEU A 121 1.69 30.09 11.03
CA LEU A 121 2.90 30.52 11.73
C LEU A 121 3.81 29.36 12.16
N SER A 122 3.31 28.13 12.11
CA SER A 122 4.07 26.92 12.45
C SER A 122 4.77 26.27 11.25
N ILE A 123 4.79 26.90 10.07
CA ILE A 123 5.40 26.33 8.85
C ILE A 123 6.85 25.85 9.05
N ASN A 124 7.68 26.64 9.74
CA ASN A 124 9.07 26.28 10.01
C ASN A 124 9.18 25.05 10.95
N LYS A 125 8.25 24.90 11.90
CA LYS A 125 8.16 23.71 12.75
C LYS A 125 7.74 22.50 11.93
N LEU A 126 6.75 22.64 11.04
CA LEU A 126 6.30 21.57 10.14
C LEU A 126 7.42 21.11 9.21
N LYS A 127 8.18 22.03 8.60
CA LYS A 127 9.36 21.71 7.79
C LYS A 127 10.41 20.93 8.59
N LYS A 128 10.76 21.43 9.78
CA LYS A 128 11.74 20.77 10.68
C LYS A 128 11.26 19.40 11.18
N LEU A 129 9.96 19.23 11.41
CA LEU A 129 9.38 17.95 11.80
C LEU A 129 9.52 16.94 10.65
N ASN A 130 9.13 17.35 9.44
CA ASN A 130 9.14 16.48 8.27
C ASN A 130 10.56 16.17 7.76
N SER A 131 11.52 17.08 7.92
CA SER A 131 12.92 16.83 7.57
C SER A 131 13.59 15.74 8.42
N LYS A 132 13.03 15.46 9.60
CA LYS A 132 13.47 14.35 10.47
C LYS A 132 12.82 13.01 10.12
N THR A 133 11.80 13.02 9.27
CA THR A 133 11.13 11.80 8.84
C THR A 133 11.95 11.08 7.76
N LEU A 134 11.75 9.77 7.63
CA LEU A 134 12.39 8.97 6.58
C LEU A 134 11.91 9.30 5.16
N TYR A 135 10.84 10.08 5.03
CA TYR A 135 10.26 10.47 3.75
C TYR A 135 10.75 11.86 3.30
N ASN A 136 11.22 12.70 4.23
CA ASN A 136 11.64 14.08 3.97
C ASN A 136 10.58 14.86 3.16
N ALA A 137 9.31 14.70 3.54
CA ALA A 137 8.20 15.36 2.85
C ALA A 137 8.37 16.89 2.90
N LEU A 138 7.96 17.56 1.82
CA LEU A 138 7.97 19.03 1.71
C LEU A 138 6.58 19.59 1.99
N PRO A 139 6.32 20.17 3.17
CA PRO A 139 5.06 20.87 3.46
C PRO A 139 4.81 21.96 2.41
N GLY A 140 3.63 21.95 1.80
CA GLY A 140 3.19 22.97 0.85
C GLY A 140 3.62 22.78 -0.61
N LYS A 141 4.19 21.62 -0.96
CA LYS A 141 4.65 21.32 -2.34
C LYS A 141 3.57 21.54 -3.41
N LEU A 142 2.35 21.03 -3.21
CA LEU A 142 1.24 21.24 -4.15
C LEU A 142 0.91 22.72 -4.30
N GLY A 143 0.77 23.44 -3.18
CA GLY A 143 0.46 24.87 -3.17
C GLY A 143 1.52 25.71 -3.89
N SER A 144 2.81 25.40 -3.69
CA SER A 144 3.92 26.05 -4.40
C SER A 144 3.84 25.86 -5.92
N ILE A 145 3.55 24.63 -6.37
CA ILE A 145 3.42 24.34 -7.81
C ILE A 145 2.23 25.11 -8.40
N LEU A 146 1.09 25.11 -7.72
CA LEU A 146 -0.10 25.86 -8.15
C LEU A 146 0.19 27.36 -8.24
N LYS A 147 0.80 27.94 -7.20
CA LYS A 147 1.23 29.35 -7.15
C LYS A 147 2.19 29.69 -8.29
N SER A 148 3.17 28.83 -8.57
CA SER A 148 4.15 29.01 -9.66
C SER A 148 3.50 29.04 -11.06
N LYS A 149 2.32 28.43 -11.21
CA LYS A 149 1.51 28.45 -12.43
C LYS A 149 0.47 29.57 -12.45
N GLY A 150 0.52 30.49 -11.48
CA GLY A 150 -0.40 31.62 -11.37
C GLY A 150 -1.80 31.26 -10.90
N LEU A 151 -2.02 30.04 -10.40
CA LEU A 151 -3.33 29.60 -9.91
C LEU A 151 -3.57 30.15 -8.51
N LYS A 152 -4.74 30.80 -8.33
CA LYS A 152 -5.16 31.43 -7.08
C LYS A 152 -5.89 30.43 -6.19
N ARG A 153 -5.49 30.36 -4.92
CA ARG A 153 -6.01 29.40 -3.94
C ARG A 153 -6.73 30.14 -2.84
N SER A 154 -7.87 29.63 -2.42
CA SER A 154 -8.57 30.12 -1.22
C SER A 154 -8.93 29.00 -0.26
N PHE A 155 -8.97 29.35 1.03
CA PHE A 155 -9.34 28.45 2.11
C PHE A 155 -10.49 29.02 2.94
N LEU A 156 -11.48 28.19 3.23
CA LEU A 156 -12.62 28.49 4.09
C LEU A 156 -12.80 27.35 5.08
N GLY A 157 -13.15 27.65 6.32
CA GLY A 157 -13.51 26.59 7.27
C GLY A 157 -12.49 26.33 8.35
N GLY A 158 -12.65 25.17 8.96
CA GLY A 158 -11.95 24.76 10.18
C GLY A 158 -12.95 24.41 11.27
N PHE A 159 -12.52 24.48 12.52
CA PHE A 159 -13.39 24.31 13.69
C PHE A 159 -12.88 25.08 14.89
N PHE A 160 -13.79 25.53 15.74
CA PHE A 160 -13.43 26.16 17.01
C PHE A 160 -13.22 25.11 18.10
N PHE A 161 -12.07 25.15 18.78
CA PHE A 161 -11.74 24.26 19.89
C PHE A 161 -10.83 24.96 20.91
N ASN A 162 -11.18 24.86 22.19
CA ASN A 162 -10.43 25.42 23.32
C ASN A 162 -9.97 26.88 23.13
N GLY A 163 -10.87 27.76 22.69
CA GLY A 163 -10.60 29.21 22.59
C GLY A 163 -9.87 29.65 21.32
N SER A 164 -9.69 28.75 20.33
CA SER A 164 -8.99 29.07 19.07
C SER A 164 -9.61 28.35 17.88
N TYR A 165 -9.45 28.91 16.68
CA TYR A 165 -9.84 28.28 15.42
C TYR A 165 -8.71 27.37 14.91
N LYS A 166 -9.07 26.12 14.63
CA LYS A 166 -8.20 25.10 14.04
C LYS A 166 -8.57 24.90 12.58
N SER A 167 -7.58 24.65 11.74
CA SER A 167 -7.72 24.64 10.28
C SER A 167 -6.79 23.61 9.60
N PRO A 168 -6.85 22.31 9.95
CA PRO A 168 -5.96 21.32 9.34
C PRO A 168 -6.15 21.18 7.82
N GLY A 169 -7.32 21.50 7.28
CA GLY A 169 -7.59 21.65 5.85
C GLY A 169 -6.64 22.58 5.12
N PHE A 170 -6.12 23.60 5.82
CA PHE A 170 -5.14 24.55 5.30
C PHE A 170 -3.88 23.86 4.74
N PHE A 171 -3.45 22.76 5.37
CA PHE A 171 -2.23 22.03 4.98
C PHE A 171 -2.28 21.47 3.55
N VAL A 172 -3.47 21.28 2.99
CA VAL A 172 -3.65 20.70 1.65
C VAL A 172 -3.22 21.66 0.55
N LEU A 173 -3.46 22.97 0.72
CA LEU A 173 -3.26 23.98 -0.33
C LEU A 173 -2.23 25.08 -0.01
N MET A 174 -1.74 25.15 1.23
CA MET A 174 -0.66 26.09 1.57
C MET A 174 0.56 25.88 0.67
N ASP A 175 1.29 26.95 0.36
CA ASP A 175 2.60 26.84 -0.28
C ASP A 175 3.68 26.52 0.75
N GLU A 176 4.92 26.36 0.29
CA GLU A 176 6.08 26.12 1.16
C GLU A 176 6.34 27.28 2.13
N ASP A 177 5.83 28.47 1.87
CA ASP A 177 5.92 29.60 2.81
C ASP A 177 4.84 29.55 3.88
N GLY A 178 3.93 28.57 3.80
CA GLY A 178 2.81 28.42 4.72
C GLY A 178 1.69 29.43 4.44
N LEU A 179 1.52 29.84 3.17
CA LEU A 179 0.52 30.82 2.74
C LEU A 179 -0.51 30.24 1.76
N ILE A 180 -1.74 30.75 1.87
CA ILE A 180 -2.80 30.68 0.86
C ILE A 180 -3.21 32.10 0.49
N ASP A 181 -3.52 32.33 -0.80
CA ASP A 181 -3.71 33.68 -1.34
C ASP A 181 -4.82 34.45 -0.62
N LYS A 182 -5.95 33.80 -0.31
CA LYS A 182 -7.13 34.43 0.33
C LYS A 182 -7.92 33.42 1.16
N GLY A 183 -8.81 33.90 2.03
CA GLY A 183 -9.71 32.99 2.74
C GLY A 183 -10.42 33.61 3.93
N GLU A 184 -11.20 32.76 4.61
CA GLU A 184 -11.94 33.09 5.82
C GLU A 184 -11.86 31.95 6.84
N ILE A 185 -11.52 32.26 8.09
CA ILE A 185 -11.32 31.27 9.16
C ILE A 185 -12.29 31.50 10.31
N ASP A 186 -12.59 32.73 10.70
CA ASP A 186 -13.39 33.04 11.89
C ASP A 186 -14.77 33.58 11.53
N GLY A 187 -14.87 34.41 10.49
CA GLY A 187 -16.10 35.10 10.08
C GLY A 187 -17.26 34.18 9.66
N ILE A 188 -17.02 32.89 9.45
CA ILE A 188 -18.02 31.89 9.04
C ILE A 188 -18.64 31.11 10.21
N PHE A 189 -18.27 31.43 11.46
CA PHE A 189 -18.79 30.76 12.64
C PHE A 189 -19.89 31.59 13.34
N THR A 190 -20.87 30.89 13.91
CA THR A 190 -21.89 31.42 14.83
C THR A 190 -21.99 30.44 16.00
N ASP A 191 -21.89 30.93 17.24
CA ASP A 191 -21.84 30.09 18.46
C ASP A 191 -20.82 28.94 18.37
N ASN A 192 -19.63 29.26 17.83
CA ASN A 192 -18.52 28.33 17.60
C ASN A 192 -18.81 27.20 16.59
N LYS A 193 -19.97 27.18 15.94
CA LYS A 193 -20.35 26.22 14.87
C LYS A 193 -20.31 26.89 13.50
N ILE A 194 -20.14 26.09 12.44
CA ILE A 194 -20.18 26.63 11.07
C ILE A 194 -21.58 27.15 10.77
N ASP A 195 -21.66 28.39 10.33
CA ASP A 195 -22.89 29.01 9.86
C ASP A 195 -23.02 28.79 8.35
N GLN A 196 -24.00 28.00 7.94
CA GLN A 196 -24.23 27.64 6.53
C GLN A 196 -24.36 28.88 5.63
N LYS A 197 -25.07 29.92 6.08
CA LYS A 197 -25.33 31.11 5.25
C LYS A 197 -24.06 31.94 5.07
N LYS A 198 -23.31 32.16 6.15
CA LYS A 198 -22.04 32.90 6.09
C LYS A 198 -21.00 32.14 5.27
N LEU A 199 -20.87 30.82 5.47
CA LEU A 199 -19.96 29.99 4.70
C LEU A 199 -20.28 30.04 3.21
N PHE A 200 -21.56 29.90 2.85
CA PHE A 200 -21.98 29.94 1.46
C PHE A 200 -21.74 31.32 0.81
N GLN A 201 -21.97 32.42 1.54
CA GLN A 201 -21.67 33.77 1.07
C GLN A 201 -20.18 33.95 0.78
N GLU A 202 -19.31 33.52 1.70
CA GLU A 202 -17.85 33.56 1.50
C GLU A 202 -17.41 32.65 0.35
N PHE A 203 -18.03 31.47 0.19
CA PHE A 203 -17.77 30.59 -0.95
C PHE A 203 -18.02 31.30 -2.28
N ILE A 204 -19.16 31.99 -2.45
CA ILE A 204 -19.45 32.74 -3.68
C ILE A 204 -18.40 33.84 -3.92
N ASN A 205 -18.03 34.58 -2.88
CA ASN A 205 -17.02 35.64 -2.96
C ASN A 205 -15.66 35.12 -3.43
N TYR A 206 -15.15 34.04 -2.81
CA TYR A 206 -13.84 33.50 -3.14
C TYR A 206 -13.83 32.64 -4.39
N LYS A 207 -14.93 31.98 -4.74
CA LYS A 207 -15.07 31.25 -6.02
C LYS A 207 -14.86 32.19 -7.21
N ALA A 208 -15.33 33.42 -7.14
CA ALA A 208 -15.15 34.39 -8.22
C ALA A 208 -13.67 34.76 -8.46
N SER A 209 -12.86 34.80 -7.39
CA SER A 209 -11.48 35.30 -7.42
C SER A 209 -10.39 34.23 -7.30
N SER A 210 -10.77 32.95 -7.25
CA SER A 210 -9.87 31.81 -7.07
C SER A 210 -10.07 30.73 -8.13
N ASP A 211 -8.99 29.99 -8.40
CA ASP A 211 -8.99 28.79 -9.24
C ASP A 211 -9.27 27.53 -8.43
N ILE A 212 -8.88 27.54 -7.15
CA ILE A 212 -9.08 26.42 -6.24
C ILE A 212 -9.62 26.97 -4.92
N VAL A 213 -10.76 26.43 -4.48
CA VAL A 213 -11.38 26.76 -3.19
C VAL A 213 -11.42 25.50 -2.34
N LEU A 214 -10.76 25.52 -1.17
CA LEU A 214 -10.91 24.46 -0.17
C LEU A 214 -11.83 24.91 0.95
N ILE A 215 -12.78 24.06 1.30
CA ILE A 215 -13.78 24.26 2.35
C ILE A 215 -13.62 23.13 3.37
N GLU A 216 -13.30 23.47 4.61
CA GLU A 216 -13.20 22.51 5.70
C GLU A 216 -14.46 22.56 6.57
N LEU A 217 -15.21 21.46 6.58
CA LEU A 217 -16.41 21.29 7.39
C LEU A 217 -16.05 20.60 8.71
N GLY A 218 -15.67 21.40 9.72
CA GLY A 218 -14.97 20.95 10.92
C GLY A 218 -15.81 20.64 12.18
N ASP A 219 -17.13 20.89 12.17
CA ASP A 219 -18.00 20.59 13.32
C ASP A 219 -17.98 19.11 13.73
N ILE A 220 -17.75 18.19 12.78
CA ILE A 220 -17.67 16.75 13.07
C ILE A 220 -16.37 16.39 13.82
N GLU A 221 -15.27 17.08 13.54
CA GLU A 221 -13.98 16.96 14.22
C GLU A 221 -14.11 17.44 15.66
N ARG A 222 -14.81 18.56 15.88
CA ARG A 222 -15.12 19.04 17.24
C ARG A 222 -15.94 18.01 18.02
N LEU A 223 -16.91 17.35 17.38
CA LEU A 223 -17.68 16.28 18.00
C LEU A 223 -16.78 15.07 18.33
N TYR A 224 -15.90 14.68 17.40
CA TYR A 224 -14.96 13.58 17.56
C TYR A 224 -13.98 13.82 18.71
N LEU A 225 -13.38 15.01 18.81
CA LEU A 225 -12.46 15.38 19.90
C LEU A 225 -13.13 15.35 21.27
N ASN A 226 -14.43 15.61 21.34
CA ASN A 226 -15.21 15.57 22.56
C ASN A 226 -15.95 14.24 22.78
N ARG A 227 -15.65 13.19 22.00
CA ARG A 227 -16.40 11.91 22.02
C ARG A 227 -16.59 11.33 23.41
N SER A 228 -15.59 11.46 24.29
CA SER A 228 -15.60 10.94 25.66
C SER A 228 -16.68 11.58 26.55
N LEU A 229 -17.21 12.74 26.17
CA LEU A 229 -18.28 13.44 26.88
C LEU A 229 -19.68 12.95 26.51
N TYR A 230 -19.83 12.23 25.39
CA TYR A 230 -21.14 11.82 24.85
C TYR A 230 -21.43 10.34 25.11
N SER A 231 -22.69 10.01 25.39
CA SER A 231 -23.17 8.64 25.23
C SER A 231 -23.15 8.23 23.75
N GLU A 232 -23.18 6.94 23.44
CA GLU A 232 -23.19 6.46 22.05
C GLU A 232 -24.41 6.96 21.27
N ALA A 233 -25.60 6.92 21.89
CA ALA A 233 -26.82 7.45 21.28
C ALA A 233 -26.72 8.95 21.00
N ALA A 234 -26.25 9.74 21.98
CA ALA A 234 -26.09 11.19 21.81
C ALA A 234 -25.05 11.53 20.72
N TYR A 235 -23.92 10.82 20.69
CA TYR A 235 -22.90 11.02 19.66
C TYR A 235 -23.46 10.72 18.26
N ASN A 236 -24.16 9.60 18.08
CA ASN A 236 -24.73 9.23 16.79
C ASN A 236 -25.82 10.21 16.34
N GLN A 237 -26.67 10.68 17.25
CA GLN A 237 -27.67 11.70 16.94
C GLN A 237 -27.02 13.01 16.47
N ASN A 238 -26.04 13.53 17.23
CA ASN A 238 -25.34 14.77 16.87
C ASN A 238 -24.56 14.61 15.55
N LYS A 239 -23.91 13.45 15.34
CA LYS A 239 -23.21 13.15 14.09
C LYS A 239 -24.16 13.20 12.90
N ASN A 240 -25.32 12.55 12.99
CA ASN A 240 -26.30 12.54 11.90
C ASN A 240 -26.83 13.95 11.59
N GLU A 241 -27.11 14.75 12.62
CA GLU A 241 -27.53 16.15 12.45
C GLU A 241 -26.46 16.99 11.72
N ILE A 242 -25.19 16.86 12.13
CA ILE A 242 -24.07 17.54 11.48
C ILE A 242 -23.94 17.10 10.02
N LEU A 243 -24.05 15.80 9.72
CA LEU A 243 -23.93 15.29 8.36
C LEU A 243 -25.07 15.74 7.45
N SER A 244 -26.30 15.80 7.95
CA SER A 244 -27.42 16.36 7.18
C SER A 244 -27.23 17.86 6.91
N ASN A 245 -26.68 18.62 7.85
CA ASN A 245 -26.32 20.03 7.59
C ASN A 245 -25.20 20.15 6.53
N TYR A 246 -24.21 19.25 6.54
CA TYR A 246 -23.17 19.21 5.52
C TYR A 246 -23.73 18.86 4.14
N ALA A 247 -24.69 17.94 4.06
CA ALA A 247 -25.37 17.61 2.82
C ALA A 247 -26.04 18.85 2.20
N LEU A 248 -26.72 19.69 3.01
CA LEU A 248 -27.31 20.95 2.55
C LEU A 248 -26.25 21.94 2.04
N ILE A 249 -25.14 22.11 2.76
CA ILE A 249 -24.02 22.96 2.33
C ILE A 249 -23.45 22.48 1.00
N VAL A 250 -23.20 21.17 0.86
CA VAL A 250 -22.68 20.58 -0.37
C VAL A 250 -23.66 20.77 -1.53
N GLN A 251 -24.96 20.63 -1.28
CA GLN A 251 -26.00 20.88 -2.27
C GLN A 251 -26.00 22.33 -2.76
N ASP A 252 -25.93 23.31 -1.85
CA ASP A 252 -25.85 24.73 -2.20
C ASP A 252 -24.60 25.04 -3.04
N ILE A 253 -23.45 24.44 -2.69
CA ILE A 253 -22.20 24.57 -3.45
C ILE A 253 -22.35 24.00 -4.85
N ILE A 254 -22.84 22.76 -4.99
CA ILE A 254 -23.01 22.08 -6.28
C ILE A 254 -23.94 22.87 -7.20
N ASN A 255 -25.04 23.41 -6.66
CA ASN A 255 -26.00 24.22 -7.42
C ASN A 255 -25.39 25.52 -8.00
N ASN A 256 -24.25 25.96 -7.47
CA ASN A 256 -23.54 27.17 -7.89
C ASN A 256 -22.22 26.88 -8.61
N MET A 257 -22.00 25.62 -9.02
CA MET A 257 -20.85 25.20 -9.83
C MET A 257 -21.22 25.04 -11.31
N ASN A 258 -20.27 25.33 -12.20
CA ASN A 258 -20.39 25.04 -13.63
C ASN A 258 -19.50 23.84 -14.00
N PHE A 259 -20.09 22.66 -14.12
CA PHE A 259 -19.36 21.43 -14.42
C PHE A 259 -18.84 21.31 -15.86
N ASP A 260 -19.04 22.33 -16.72
CA ASP A 260 -18.31 22.45 -17.98
C ASP A 260 -16.79 22.47 -17.77
N ASN A 261 -16.35 23.17 -16.73
CA ASN A 261 -14.96 23.50 -16.46
C ASN A 261 -14.66 23.54 -14.95
N GLU A 262 -15.51 22.96 -14.12
CA GLU A 262 -15.29 22.85 -12.67
C GLU A 262 -15.37 21.39 -12.20
N LYS A 263 -14.58 21.03 -11.18
CA LYS A 263 -14.65 19.73 -10.50
C LYS A 263 -14.77 19.90 -8.99
N LEU A 264 -15.55 19.04 -8.35
CA LEU A 264 -15.69 18.97 -6.90
C LEU A 264 -14.99 17.72 -6.36
N PHE A 265 -14.17 17.89 -5.35
CA PHE A 265 -13.58 16.81 -4.56
C PHE A 265 -14.18 16.83 -3.17
N ILE A 266 -14.76 15.73 -2.71
CA ILE A 266 -15.15 15.56 -1.30
C ILE A 266 -14.20 14.52 -0.71
N LEU A 267 -13.39 14.96 0.26
CA LEU A 267 -12.34 14.16 0.85
C LEU A 267 -12.65 13.90 2.32
N THR A 268 -12.40 12.68 2.76
CA THR A 268 -12.24 12.37 4.18
C THR A 268 -10.76 12.07 4.42
N PRO A 269 -9.96 13.02 4.93
CA PRO A 269 -8.53 12.80 5.10
C PRO A 269 -8.21 11.67 6.08
N TYR A 270 -8.96 11.55 7.16
CA TYR A 270 -8.84 10.52 8.18
C TYR A 270 -10.20 9.91 8.49
N SER A 271 -10.28 8.58 8.52
CA SER A 271 -11.48 7.86 8.93
C SER A 271 -11.30 7.24 10.30
N ALA A 272 -12.25 7.46 11.19
CA ALA A 272 -12.25 6.91 12.54
C ALA A 272 -13.36 5.85 12.70
N ASP A 273 -13.03 4.75 13.36
CA ASP A 273 -14.02 3.81 13.90
C ASP A 273 -13.51 3.27 15.24
N ILE A 274 -14.14 3.74 16.31
CA ILE A 274 -13.74 3.46 17.70
C ILE A 274 -13.93 1.98 18.05
N ASN A 275 -14.86 1.30 17.36
CA ASN A 275 -15.12 -0.12 17.58
C ASN A 275 -14.09 -1.01 16.88
N ARG A 276 -13.22 -0.43 16.04
CA ARG A 276 -12.25 -1.16 15.24
C ARG A 276 -10.84 -0.72 15.59
N ASN A 277 -10.05 -1.67 16.11
CA ASN A 277 -8.62 -1.48 16.41
C ASN A 277 -7.73 -1.44 15.14
N SER A 278 -8.27 -1.11 13.96
CA SER A 278 -7.56 -1.09 12.67
C SER A 278 -7.66 0.27 11.99
N GLU A 279 -6.59 0.69 11.32
CA GLU A 279 -6.60 1.91 10.50
C GLU A 279 -7.60 1.71 9.35
N LEU A 280 -8.56 2.63 9.20
CA LEU A 280 -9.55 2.53 8.13
C LEU A 280 -9.06 3.18 6.83
N LEU A 281 -9.64 2.74 5.71
CA LEU A 281 -9.53 3.47 4.47
C LEU A 281 -10.61 4.56 4.47
N SER A 282 -10.27 5.74 4.00
CA SER A 282 -11.15 6.89 4.09
C SER A 282 -11.95 7.06 2.80
N PRO A 283 -13.28 7.25 2.85
CA PRO A 283 -14.05 7.44 1.63
C PRO A 283 -13.71 8.79 0.96
N PHE A 284 -13.87 8.86 -0.35
CA PHE A 284 -13.81 10.12 -1.08
C PHE A 284 -14.66 10.06 -2.35
N LEU A 285 -15.01 11.25 -2.86
CA LEU A 285 -15.80 11.45 -4.06
C LEU A 285 -15.13 12.49 -4.97
N ILE A 286 -15.20 12.26 -6.28
CA ILE A 286 -14.91 13.26 -7.30
C ILE A 286 -16.16 13.40 -8.16
N TYR A 287 -16.74 14.60 -8.15
CA TYR A 287 -17.95 14.93 -8.89
C TYR A 287 -17.66 15.99 -9.96
N ASP A 288 -18.05 15.71 -11.19
CA ASP A 288 -17.83 16.56 -12.36
C ASP A 288 -19.12 16.78 -13.17
N GLY A 289 -20.26 16.89 -12.46
CA GLY A 289 -21.57 17.02 -13.10
C GLY A 289 -22.08 15.71 -13.69
N ALA A 290 -21.68 14.58 -13.10
CA ALA A 290 -22.01 13.22 -13.55
C ALA A 290 -21.50 12.85 -14.96
N ARG A 291 -20.48 13.54 -15.46
CA ARG A 291 -19.83 13.24 -16.76
C ARG A 291 -18.96 12.00 -16.66
N GLU A 292 -18.18 11.93 -15.59
CA GLU A 292 -17.43 10.75 -15.19
C GLU A 292 -18.05 10.16 -13.93
N ARG A 293 -18.34 8.86 -13.98
CA ARG A 293 -18.79 8.09 -12.82
C ARG A 293 -18.10 6.73 -12.81
N GLY A 294 -17.92 6.17 -11.63
CA GLY A 294 -17.27 4.86 -11.50
C GLY A 294 -16.55 4.67 -10.18
N ILE A 295 -15.76 3.63 -10.16
CA ILE A 295 -14.88 3.29 -9.06
C ILE A 295 -13.50 3.88 -9.31
N ALA A 296 -12.95 4.58 -8.32
CA ALA A 296 -11.62 5.14 -8.40
C ALA A 296 -10.54 4.04 -8.50
N THR A 297 -9.54 4.28 -9.33
CA THR A 297 -8.34 3.45 -9.43
C THR A 297 -7.11 4.34 -9.60
N SER A 298 -5.93 3.83 -9.23
CA SER A 298 -4.67 4.51 -9.54
C SER A 298 -3.56 3.49 -9.80
N LYS A 299 -2.55 3.92 -10.55
CA LYS A 299 -1.33 3.12 -10.81
C LYS A 299 -0.51 2.90 -9.55
N SER A 300 -0.69 3.72 -8.50
CA SER A 300 -0.05 3.56 -7.19
C SER A 300 -0.50 2.27 -6.48
N THR A 301 -1.79 1.96 -6.54
CA THR A 301 -2.35 0.80 -5.82
C THR A 301 -2.62 -0.38 -6.72
N ARG A 302 -2.93 -0.15 -8.02
CA ARG A 302 -3.40 -1.16 -8.97
C ARG A 302 -4.58 -1.97 -8.44
N ARG A 303 -5.44 -1.29 -7.68
CA ARG A 303 -6.65 -1.86 -7.08
C ARG A 303 -7.85 -1.00 -7.42
N GLU A 304 -8.85 -1.63 -8.01
CA GLU A 304 -10.16 -1.01 -8.18
C GLU A 304 -10.72 -0.66 -6.80
N GLY A 305 -11.11 0.59 -6.60
CA GLY A 305 -11.74 1.12 -5.40
C GLY A 305 -10.79 1.51 -4.28
N ILE A 306 -9.48 1.31 -4.44
CA ILE A 306 -8.49 1.72 -3.43
C ILE A 306 -7.45 2.62 -4.09
N VAL A 307 -7.27 3.83 -3.57
CA VAL A 307 -6.20 4.77 -3.97
C VAL A 307 -5.37 5.14 -2.74
N THR A 308 -4.31 5.92 -2.91
CA THR A 308 -3.53 6.47 -1.80
C THR A 308 -3.72 7.98 -1.70
N ALA A 309 -3.53 8.57 -0.51
CA ALA A 309 -3.52 10.02 -0.36
C ALA A 309 -2.46 10.72 -1.23
N LEU A 310 -1.42 9.98 -1.66
CA LEU A 310 -0.38 10.49 -2.56
C LEU A 310 -0.90 10.73 -3.99
N ASP A 311 -2.05 10.15 -4.34
CA ASP A 311 -2.69 10.27 -5.66
C ASP A 311 -3.51 11.55 -5.80
N PHE A 312 -3.79 12.25 -4.70
CA PHE A 312 -4.58 13.48 -4.70
C PHE A 312 -3.88 14.64 -5.44
N ALA A 313 -2.68 15.03 -5.00
CA ALA A 313 -1.91 16.11 -5.63
C ALA A 313 -1.72 15.94 -7.15
N PRO A 314 -1.29 14.77 -7.69
CA PRO A 314 -1.19 14.60 -9.14
C PRO A 314 -2.54 14.61 -9.84
N SER A 315 -3.65 14.25 -9.18
CA SER A 315 -5.00 14.38 -9.75
C SER A 315 -5.41 15.84 -9.93
N VAL A 316 -5.14 16.68 -8.93
CA VAL A 316 -5.35 18.13 -9.00
C VAL A 316 -4.53 18.73 -10.14
N LEU A 317 -3.24 18.40 -10.23
CA LEU A 317 -2.38 18.93 -11.30
C LEU A 317 -2.77 18.45 -12.70
N LYS A 318 -3.17 17.17 -12.86
CA LYS A 318 -3.64 16.63 -14.15
C LYS A 318 -4.85 17.41 -14.65
N TYR A 319 -5.78 17.79 -13.77
CA TYR A 319 -6.94 18.58 -14.17
C TYR A 319 -6.56 19.93 -14.78
N PHE A 320 -5.57 20.62 -14.20
CA PHE A 320 -5.02 21.87 -14.71
C PHE A 320 -4.00 21.70 -15.86
N ASN A 321 -3.82 20.49 -16.40
CA ASN A 321 -2.82 20.17 -17.42
C ASN A 321 -1.37 20.51 -16.99
N ILE A 322 -1.07 20.37 -15.70
CA ILE A 322 0.27 20.58 -15.12
C ILE A 322 0.99 19.21 -14.99
N SER A 323 2.31 19.19 -15.20
CA SER A 323 3.13 17.99 -15.02
C SER A 323 3.01 17.40 -13.61
N THR A 324 2.95 16.07 -13.52
CA THR A 324 2.80 15.30 -12.26
C THR A 324 4.07 14.57 -11.84
N GLU A 325 5.16 14.70 -12.61
CA GLU A 325 6.39 13.91 -12.42
C GLU A 325 7.07 14.12 -11.07
N SER A 326 6.88 15.28 -10.45
CA SER A 326 7.43 15.60 -9.12
C SER A 326 6.77 14.83 -7.97
N PHE A 327 5.69 14.08 -8.23
CA PHE A 327 4.93 13.34 -7.21
C PHE A 327 5.11 11.82 -7.33
N LEU A 328 5.14 11.17 -6.16
CA LEU A 328 5.20 9.70 -6.05
C LEU A 328 3.93 9.03 -6.55
N GLY A 329 2.77 9.62 -6.21
CA GLY A 329 1.46 9.10 -6.60
C GLY A 329 1.18 9.26 -8.09
N TYR A 330 -0.01 8.79 -8.48
CA TYR A 330 -0.51 8.87 -9.85
C TYR A 330 -1.92 9.46 -9.85
N PRO A 331 -2.33 10.16 -10.91
CA PRO A 331 -3.68 10.67 -11.02
C PRO A 331 -4.74 9.57 -10.87
N ILE A 332 -5.84 9.90 -10.21
CA ILE A 332 -6.99 9.03 -10.02
C ILE A 332 -7.76 8.93 -11.33
N GLU A 333 -8.16 7.72 -11.68
CA GLU A 333 -8.93 7.40 -12.87
C GLU A 333 -10.23 6.68 -12.48
N SER A 334 -11.20 6.66 -13.38
CA SER A 334 -12.51 6.03 -13.16
C SER A 334 -12.63 4.73 -13.94
N ILE A 335 -13.15 3.69 -13.29
CA ILE A 335 -13.57 2.43 -13.92
C ILE A 335 -15.07 2.27 -13.72
N ALA A 336 -15.81 2.11 -14.81
CA ALA A 336 -17.25 1.86 -14.74
C ALA A 336 -17.55 0.48 -14.12
N LYS A 337 -18.52 0.44 -13.20
CA LYS A 337 -19.14 -0.77 -12.66
C LYS A 337 -20.66 -0.65 -12.71
N SER A 338 -21.36 -1.78 -12.56
CA SER A 338 -22.83 -1.82 -12.56
C SER A 338 -23.44 -1.06 -11.38
N ASP A 339 -22.87 -1.23 -10.18
CA ASP A 339 -23.19 -0.41 -9.00
C ASP A 339 -21.92 -0.14 -8.20
N ASN A 340 -21.48 1.11 -8.23
CA ASN A 340 -20.27 1.56 -7.56
C ASN A 340 -20.39 1.42 -6.03
N THR A 341 -21.56 1.74 -5.47
CA THR A 341 -21.75 1.78 -4.02
C THR A 341 -21.75 0.38 -3.41
N ILE A 342 -22.40 -0.58 -4.08
CA ILE A 342 -22.42 -1.98 -3.64
C ILE A 342 -21.03 -2.60 -3.79
N PHE A 343 -20.34 -2.35 -4.91
CA PHE A 343 -18.98 -2.84 -5.11
C PHE A 343 -18.06 -2.37 -3.99
N LEU A 344 -18.06 -1.06 -3.70
CA LEU A 344 -17.17 -0.50 -2.69
C LEU A 344 -17.52 -0.97 -1.27
N GLN A 345 -18.80 -1.15 -0.95
CA GLN A 345 -19.22 -1.72 0.34
C GLN A 345 -18.70 -3.16 0.52
N SER A 346 -18.76 -3.98 -0.53
CA SER A 346 -18.24 -5.35 -0.50
C SER A 346 -16.71 -5.38 -0.36
N LEU A 347 -16.03 -4.47 -1.06
CA LEU A 347 -14.58 -4.30 -1.02
C LEU A 347 -14.12 -3.88 0.37
N GLU A 348 -14.80 -2.88 0.94
CA GLU A 348 -14.55 -2.36 2.28
C GLU A 348 -14.63 -3.49 3.32
N LYS A 349 -15.74 -4.25 3.34
CA LYS A 349 -15.94 -5.37 4.27
C LYS A 349 -14.84 -6.43 4.13
N LYS A 350 -14.44 -6.74 2.89
CA LYS A 350 -13.39 -7.73 2.60
C LYS A 350 -12.01 -7.27 3.08
N VAL A 351 -11.67 -6.01 2.84
CA VAL A 351 -10.38 -5.43 3.24
C VAL A 351 -10.28 -5.31 4.76
N TYR A 352 -11.32 -4.81 5.42
CA TYR A 352 -11.30 -4.62 6.87
C TYR A 352 -11.30 -5.92 7.67
N SER A 353 -12.10 -6.91 7.26
CA SER A 353 -12.05 -8.23 7.90
C SER A 353 -10.66 -8.83 7.79
N THR A 354 -10.02 -8.70 6.63
CA THR A 354 -8.64 -9.15 6.42
C THR A 354 -7.64 -8.42 7.32
N SER A 355 -7.65 -7.09 7.33
CA SER A 355 -6.72 -6.29 8.15
C SER A 355 -6.89 -6.55 9.66
N THR A 356 -8.14 -6.59 10.13
CA THR A 356 -8.45 -6.78 11.55
C THR A 356 -8.08 -8.18 12.04
N TYR A 357 -8.35 -9.22 11.25
CA TYR A 357 -8.09 -10.61 11.65
C TYR A 357 -6.65 -11.06 11.40
N ARG A 358 -5.86 -10.29 10.64
CA ARG A 358 -4.51 -10.65 10.22
C ARG A 358 -3.58 -10.97 11.39
N SER A 359 -3.45 -10.04 12.33
CA SER A 359 -2.44 -10.15 13.41
C SER A 359 -2.72 -11.34 14.34
N PRO A 360 -3.95 -11.56 14.85
CA PRO A 360 -4.25 -12.75 15.65
C PRO A 360 -4.00 -14.06 14.89
N ILE A 361 -4.49 -14.20 13.65
CA ILE A 361 -4.39 -15.45 12.87
C ILE A 361 -2.92 -15.78 12.55
N ILE A 362 -2.13 -14.79 12.14
CA ILE A 362 -0.69 -14.99 11.88
C ILE A 362 0.06 -15.38 13.15
N LYS A 363 -0.26 -14.77 14.31
CA LYS A 363 0.37 -15.14 15.58
C LYS A 363 0.00 -16.56 15.99
N THR A 364 -1.26 -16.99 15.80
CA THR A 364 -1.69 -18.37 16.04
C THR A 364 -0.96 -19.35 15.13
N TYR A 365 -0.80 -19.02 13.85
CA TYR A 365 -0.01 -19.84 12.92
C TYR A 365 1.45 -19.97 13.35
N ALA A 366 2.10 -18.85 13.71
CA ALA A 366 3.47 -18.84 14.23
C ALA A 366 3.59 -19.65 15.53
N ALA A 367 2.61 -19.56 16.44
CA ALA A 367 2.57 -20.35 17.67
C ALA A 367 2.45 -21.85 17.37
N ALA A 368 1.59 -22.26 16.44
CA ALA A 368 1.45 -23.65 16.02
C ALA A 368 2.76 -24.22 15.48
N ILE A 369 3.48 -23.46 14.64
CA ILE A 369 4.82 -23.82 14.15
C ILE A 369 5.78 -24.08 15.32
N MET A 370 5.86 -23.15 16.28
CA MET A 370 6.78 -23.25 17.41
C MET A 370 6.42 -24.44 18.33
N ILE A 371 5.15 -24.65 18.61
CA ILE A 371 4.68 -25.78 19.44
C ILE A 371 5.04 -27.10 18.76
N THR A 372 4.76 -27.26 17.46
CA THR A 372 5.11 -28.48 16.73
C THR A 372 6.62 -28.73 16.69
N LEU A 373 7.42 -27.67 16.52
CA LEU A 373 8.89 -27.76 16.59
C LEU A 373 9.36 -28.23 17.96
N VAL A 374 8.85 -27.63 19.04
CA VAL A 374 9.24 -27.99 20.40
C VAL A 374 8.84 -29.43 20.73
N LEU A 375 7.60 -29.83 20.42
CA LEU A 375 7.15 -31.21 20.63
C LEU A 375 8.00 -32.23 19.85
N TYR A 376 8.34 -31.92 18.60
CA TYR A 376 9.22 -32.75 17.80
C TYR A 376 10.62 -32.88 18.43
N LEU A 377 11.22 -31.77 18.83
CA LEU A 377 12.54 -31.75 19.46
C LEU A 377 12.52 -32.48 20.80
N LEU A 378 11.49 -32.28 21.62
CA LEU A 378 11.35 -32.95 22.91
C LEU A 378 11.26 -34.45 22.73
N LYS A 379 10.46 -34.92 21.77
CA LYS A 379 10.42 -36.33 21.42
C LYS A 379 11.79 -36.86 21.01
N ASN A 380 12.50 -36.18 20.11
CA ASN A 380 13.75 -36.69 19.55
C ASN A 380 14.96 -36.59 20.50
N LEU A 381 14.97 -35.62 21.41
CA LEU A 381 16.08 -35.39 22.35
C LEU A 381 15.89 -36.07 23.70
N PHE A 382 14.64 -36.18 24.17
CA PHE A 382 14.31 -36.70 25.50
C PHE A 382 13.43 -37.95 25.45
N ASN A 383 13.18 -38.52 24.27
CA ASN A 383 12.40 -39.75 24.07
C ASN A 383 11.00 -39.73 24.71
N ILE A 384 10.34 -38.57 24.73
CA ILE A 384 8.97 -38.44 25.24
C ILE A 384 7.99 -39.31 24.42
N GLU A 385 7.04 -39.95 25.10
CA GLU A 385 5.96 -40.74 24.52
C GLU A 385 4.95 -39.88 23.75
N LEU A 386 5.33 -39.42 22.56
CA LEU A 386 4.49 -38.69 21.62
C LEU A 386 4.32 -39.49 20.33
N SER A 387 3.11 -39.60 19.79
CA SER A 387 2.88 -40.30 18.53
C SER A 387 3.53 -39.56 17.35
N LEU A 388 4.44 -40.24 16.63
CA LEU A 388 5.05 -39.69 15.40
C LEU A 388 4.00 -39.43 14.32
N SER A 389 2.97 -40.27 14.25
CA SER A 389 1.88 -40.09 13.28
C SER A 389 1.17 -38.76 13.49
N ILE A 390 0.89 -38.40 14.76
CA ILE A 390 0.27 -37.12 15.13
C ILE A 390 1.19 -35.96 14.75
N LEU A 391 2.49 -36.02 15.11
CA LEU A 391 3.44 -34.96 14.76
C LEU A 391 3.58 -34.77 13.25
N ASN A 392 3.65 -35.86 12.49
CA ASN A 392 3.72 -35.81 11.03
C ASN A 392 2.46 -35.23 10.43
N PHE A 393 1.29 -35.58 10.97
CA PHE A 393 0.02 -34.99 10.58
C PHE A 393 0.01 -33.48 10.84
N MET A 394 0.41 -33.03 12.04
CA MET A 394 0.52 -31.61 12.37
C MET A 394 1.46 -30.87 11.42
N ILE A 395 2.64 -31.43 11.15
CA ILE A 395 3.63 -30.84 10.23
C ILE A 395 3.04 -30.66 8.82
N LYS A 396 2.38 -31.69 8.26
CA LYS A 396 1.75 -31.60 6.93
C LYS A 396 0.65 -30.54 6.90
N SER A 397 -0.22 -30.51 7.92
CA SER A 397 -1.28 -29.50 8.02
C SER A 397 -0.69 -28.09 8.09
N ILE A 398 0.36 -27.87 8.89
CA ILE A 398 1.05 -26.56 9.00
C ILE A 398 1.66 -26.11 7.65
N LEU A 399 2.24 -27.04 6.89
CA LEU A 399 2.79 -26.74 5.56
C LEU A 399 1.72 -26.46 4.49
N LEU A 400 0.47 -26.85 4.74
CA LEU A 400 -0.69 -26.59 3.88
C LEU A 400 -1.49 -25.34 4.28
N ILE A 401 -1.22 -24.75 5.45
CA ILE A 401 -1.88 -23.51 5.87
C ILE A 401 -1.66 -22.36 4.86
N PRO A 402 -0.47 -22.15 4.25
CA PRO A 402 -0.31 -21.11 3.24
C PRO A 402 -1.22 -21.27 2.02
N PHE A 403 -1.49 -22.50 1.56
CA PHE A 403 -2.50 -22.75 0.54
C PHE A 403 -3.90 -22.31 1.02
N ALA A 404 -4.27 -22.68 2.25
CA ALA A 404 -5.54 -22.24 2.84
C ALA A 404 -5.61 -20.71 2.99
N PHE A 405 -4.49 -20.03 3.26
CA PHE A 405 -4.41 -18.58 3.27
C PHE A 405 -4.65 -17.94 1.90
N VAL A 406 -4.30 -18.62 0.80
CA VAL A 406 -4.68 -18.13 -0.53
C VAL A 406 -6.19 -18.33 -0.75
N MET A 407 -6.70 -19.51 -0.43
CA MET A 407 -8.11 -19.87 -0.67
C MET A 407 -9.11 -19.05 0.15
N GLU A 408 -8.75 -18.64 1.38
CA GLU A 408 -9.62 -17.73 2.16
C GLU A 408 -9.89 -16.40 1.45
N GLY A 409 -9.01 -15.98 0.54
CA GLY A 409 -9.17 -14.75 -0.24
C GLY A 409 -10.39 -14.77 -1.14
N MET A 410 -11.00 -15.94 -1.37
CA MET A 410 -12.27 -16.10 -2.11
C MET A 410 -13.48 -15.65 -1.30
N ILE A 411 -13.43 -15.75 0.03
CA ILE A 411 -14.61 -15.65 0.91
C ILE A 411 -14.47 -14.44 1.82
N VAL A 412 -15.59 -13.72 2.04
CA VAL A 412 -15.68 -12.68 3.06
C VAL A 412 -16.18 -13.32 4.35
N PHE A 413 -15.38 -13.27 5.41
CA PHE A 413 -15.75 -13.83 6.71
C PHE A 413 -16.17 -12.71 7.67
N GLU A 414 -17.32 -12.88 8.31
CA GLU A 414 -17.82 -11.94 9.34
C GLU A 414 -17.25 -12.21 10.72
N ASN A 415 -16.70 -13.40 10.94
CA ASN A 415 -16.21 -13.84 12.24
C ASN A 415 -14.81 -14.46 12.11
N ILE A 416 -13.90 -14.02 12.96
CA ILE A 416 -12.51 -14.51 13.00
C ILE A 416 -12.42 -16.01 13.28
N ALA A 417 -13.31 -16.56 14.12
CA ALA A 417 -13.35 -17.98 14.46
C ALA A 417 -13.76 -18.83 13.25
N ILE A 418 -14.77 -18.40 12.48
CA ILE A 418 -15.18 -19.09 11.24
C ILE A 418 -14.04 -19.06 10.22
N LYS A 419 -13.37 -17.92 10.09
CA LYS A 419 -12.20 -17.77 9.21
C LYS A 419 -11.06 -18.71 9.62
N GLY A 420 -10.73 -18.72 10.91
CA GLY A 420 -9.70 -19.62 11.47
C GLY A 420 -10.06 -21.09 11.31
N LEU A 421 -11.33 -21.46 11.54
CA LEU A 421 -11.83 -22.81 11.36
C LEU A 421 -11.73 -23.24 9.89
N PHE A 422 -12.10 -22.37 8.94
CA PHE A 422 -11.94 -22.62 7.50
C PHE A 422 -10.47 -22.91 7.14
N ILE A 423 -9.54 -22.07 7.59
CA ILE A 423 -8.10 -22.27 7.34
C ILE A 423 -7.62 -23.62 7.89
N ILE A 424 -7.95 -23.93 9.15
CA ILE A 424 -7.52 -25.15 9.83
C ILE A 424 -8.12 -26.38 9.15
N SER A 425 -9.45 -26.41 8.99
CA SER A 425 -10.18 -27.53 8.39
C SER A 425 -9.71 -27.83 6.96
N LEU A 426 -9.52 -26.80 6.13
CA LEU A 426 -9.01 -26.98 4.77
C LEU A 426 -7.61 -27.60 4.77
N SER A 427 -6.72 -27.11 5.64
CA SER A 427 -5.36 -27.66 5.76
C SER A 427 -5.34 -29.12 6.23
N VAL A 428 -6.21 -29.47 7.17
CA VAL A 428 -6.38 -30.82 7.73
C VAL A 428 -6.95 -31.77 6.68
N VAL A 429 -8.02 -31.37 5.98
CA VAL A 429 -8.64 -32.17 4.92
C VAL A 429 -7.64 -32.45 3.81
N LEU A 430 -6.86 -31.44 3.37
CA LEU A 430 -5.82 -31.63 2.37
C LEU A 430 -4.71 -32.58 2.85
N ALA A 431 -4.30 -32.49 4.12
CA ALA A 431 -3.32 -33.43 4.67
C ALA A 431 -3.82 -34.88 4.63
N ILE A 432 -5.09 -35.13 4.96
CA ILE A 432 -5.74 -36.45 4.88
C ILE A 432 -5.79 -36.94 3.43
N ILE A 433 -6.17 -36.08 2.49
CA ILE A 433 -6.23 -36.43 1.06
C ILE A 433 -4.83 -36.82 0.54
N ILE A 434 -3.81 -36.05 0.89
CA ILE A 434 -2.42 -36.33 0.48
C ILE A 434 -1.92 -37.66 1.06
N ASP A 435 -2.28 -38.00 2.30
CA ASP A 435 -1.94 -39.28 2.90
C ASP A 435 -2.56 -40.48 2.18
N ARG A 436 -3.77 -40.30 1.64
CA ARG A 436 -4.48 -41.33 0.86
C ARG A 436 -3.94 -41.49 -0.56
N ILE A 437 -3.51 -40.40 -1.21
CA ILE A 437 -3.06 -40.43 -2.61
C ILE A 437 -1.58 -40.80 -2.73
N ALA A 438 -0.75 -40.35 -1.80
CA ALA A 438 0.70 -40.56 -1.86
C ALA A 438 1.14 -41.54 -0.77
N GLU A 439 1.56 -42.74 -1.18
CA GLU A 439 2.04 -43.78 -0.27
C GLU A 439 3.33 -43.38 0.45
N LYS A 440 4.34 -42.92 -0.31
CA LYS A 440 5.67 -42.57 0.23
C LYS A 440 5.67 -41.14 0.78
N THR A 441 6.25 -40.94 1.97
CA THR A 441 6.37 -39.61 2.60
C THR A 441 7.09 -38.59 1.73
N ILE A 442 8.10 -39.01 0.96
CA ILE A 442 8.77 -38.13 -0.01
C ILE A 442 7.80 -37.56 -1.06
N ASN A 443 6.85 -38.38 -1.53
CA ASN A 443 5.85 -37.95 -2.50
C ASN A 443 4.82 -37.03 -1.84
N ARG A 444 4.46 -37.28 -0.56
CA ARG A 444 3.59 -36.39 0.22
C ARG A 444 4.18 -34.98 0.34
N VAL A 445 5.46 -34.88 0.72
CA VAL A 445 6.19 -33.60 0.82
C VAL A 445 6.25 -32.88 -0.53
N LYS A 446 6.59 -33.60 -1.61
CA LYS A 446 6.57 -33.04 -2.97
C LYS A 446 5.18 -32.53 -3.34
N LEU A 447 4.13 -33.27 -3.04
CA LEU A 447 2.76 -32.86 -3.37
C LEU A 447 2.34 -31.60 -2.61
N ILE A 448 2.70 -31.49 -1.32
CA ILE A 448 2.45 -30.27 -0.52
C ILE A 448 3.17 -29.06 -1.12
N ALA A 449 4.46 -29.21 -1.45
CA ALA A 449 5.23 -28.12 -2.04
C ALA A 449 4.74 -27.76 -3.45
N PHE A 450 4.31 -28.74 -4.23
CA PHE A 450 3.70 -28.53 -5.55
C PHE A 450 2.38 -27.78 -5.46
N ILE A 451 1.47 -28.18 -4.56
CA ILE A 451 0.16 -27.53 -4.38
C ILE A 451 0.33 -26.06 -3.98
N ASN A 452 1.19 -25.77 -2.99
CA ASN A 452 1.45 -24.40 -2.56
C ASN A 452 2.06 -23.55 -3.68
N SER A 453 3.11 -24.04 -4.36
CA SER A 453 3.77 -23.30 -5.43
C SER A 453 2.85 -23.09 -6.64
N LEU A 454 2.13 -24.13 -7.08
CA LEU A 454 1.21 -24.06 -8.20
C LEU A 454 0.07 -23.08 -7.94
N CYS A 455 -0.52 -23.11 -6.73
CA CYS A 455 -1.58 -22.18 -6.34
C CYS A 455 -1.12 -20.72 -6.45
N LEU A 456 0.09 -20.41 -5.96
CA LEU A 456 0.67 -19.08 -6.07
C LEU A 456 0.96 -18.68 -7.52
N ILE A 457 1.51 -19.60 -8.32
CA ILE A 457 1.78 -19.37 -9.74
C ILE A 457 0.49 -19.03 -10.49
N ILE A 458 -0.57 -19.82 -10.29
CA ILE A 458 -1.87 -19.60 -10.96
C ILE A 458 -2.45 -18.25 -10.56
N ASP A 459 -2.45 -17.90 -9.27
CA ASP A 459 -3.00 -16.61 -8.83
C ASP A 459 -2.15 -15.43 -9.35
N LEU A 460 -0.82 -15.56 -9.40
CA LEU A 460 0.06 -14.54 -9.99
C LEU A 460 -0.20 -14.32 -11.48
N LEU A 461 -0.45 -15.38 -12.25
CA LEU A 461 -0.75 -15.31 -13.69
C LEU A 461 -2.17 -14.80 -13.98
N THR A 462 -3.11 -14.99 -13.07
CA THR A 462 -4.53 -14.60 -13.22
C THR A 462 -4.86 -13.23 -12.62
N GLY A 463 -3.86 -12.45 -12.19
CA GLY A 463 -4.03 -11.07 -11.74
C GLY A 463 -4.18 -10.88 -10.22
N GLN A 464 -3.75 -11.87 -9.43
CA GLN A 464 -3.69 -11.86 -7.95
C GLN A 464 -5.05 -11.70 -7.28
N ASN A 465 -6.09 -12.29 -7.84
CA ASN A 465 -7.47 -12.10 -7.35
C ASN A 465 -7.65 -12.65 -5.94
N LEU A 466 -6.84 -13.63 -5.52
CA LEU A 466 -6.87 -14.22 -4.19
C LEU A 466 -5.86 -13.56 -3.25
N LEU A 467 -4.61 -13.42 -3.70
CA LEU A 467 -3.53 -12.82 -2.91
C LEU A 467 -3.86 -11.38 -2.48
N LYS A 468 -4.64 -10.62 -3.27
CA LYS A 468 -5.13 -9.27 -2.92
C LYS A 468 -5.90 -9.19 -1.60
N TYR A 469 -6.48 -10.31 -1.15
CA TYR A 469 -7.36 -10.40 0.02
C TYR A 469 -6.93 -11.45 1.04
N SER A 470 -5.75 -12.07 0.84
CA SER A 470 -5.21 -13.04 1.79
C SER A 470 -4.64 -12.34 3.03
N ILE A 471 -4.93 -12.86 4.22
CA ILE A 471 -4.32 -12.44 5.49
C ILE A 471 -2.79 -12.51 5.45
N PHE A 472 -2.24 -13.47 4.72
CA PHE A 472 -0.80 -13.69 4.63
C PHE A 472 -0.12 -12.86 3.54
N SER A 473 -0.85 -11.90 2.94
CA SER A 473 -0.38 -11.08 1.83
C SER A 473 -0.49 -9.58 2.14
N TYR A 474 -1.48 -8.86 1.59
CA TYR A 474 -1.55 -7.40 1.64
C TYR A 474 -2.36 -6.86 2.80
N ASP A 475 -2.02 -5.64 3.20
CA ASP A 475 -2.86 -4.84 4.07
C ASP A 475 -2.86 -3.39 3.54
N PRO A 476 -3.88 -3.03 2.73
CA PRO A 476 -3.99 -1.68 2.17
C PRO A 476 -4.38 -0.65 3.24
N CYS A 477 -5.00 -1.06 4.36
CA CYS A 477 -5.42 -0.17 5.45
C CYS A 477 -4.23 0.50 6.12
N ILE A 478 -3.19 -0.26 6.44
CA ILE A 478 -1.97 0.27 7.05
C ILE A 478 -0.94 0.73 6.00
N GLY A 479 -1.29 0.66 4.71
CA GLY A 479 -0.40 0.97 3.60
C GLY A 479 0.86 0.11 3.56
N ALA A 480 0.76 -1.18 3.94
CA ALA A 480 1.89 -2.10 3.94
C ALA A 480 2.31 -2.47 2.52
N ARG A 481 1.34 -2.87 1.67
CA ARG A 481 1.50 -3.14 0.24
C ARG A 481 0.12 -3.30 -0.40
N TYR A 482 -0.03 -2.92 -1.67
CA TYR A 482 -1.33 -2.97 -2.38
C TYR A 482 -1.43 -4.11 -3.42
N TYR A 483 -0.32 -4.49 -4.05
CA TYR A 483 -0.23 -5.51 -5.11
C TYR A 483 1.13 -6.24 -5.10
N GLY A 484 1.27 -7.27 -5.94
CA GLY A 484 2.53 -7.97 -6.24
C GLY A 484 2.59 -9.40 -5.69
N LEU A 485 3.71 -9.76 -5.07
CA LEU A 485 3.88 -10.94 -4.22
C LEU A 485 4.40 -10.49 -2.85
N GLY A 486 3.63 -10.79 -1.80
CA GLY A 486 4.00 -10.58 -0.40
C GLY A 486 5.34 -11.22 -0.01
N ASN A 487 6.04 -10.69 1.00
CA ASN A 487 7.33 -11.25 1.42
C ASN A 487 7.15 -12.58 2.18
N GLU A 488 5.98 -12.76 2.77
CA GLU A 488 5.52 -13.97 3.42
C GLU A 488 5.34 -15.09 2.38
N PHE A 489 4.56 -14.84 1.31
CA PHE A 489 4.38 -15.79 0.20
C PHE A 489 5.62 -15.95 -0.69
N LEU A 490 6.50 -14.95 -0.75
CA LEU A 490 7.84 -15.11 -1.33
C LEU A 490 8.61 -16.23 -0.60
N GLY A 491 8.50 -16.30 0.73
CA GLY A 491 9.12 -17.37 1.49
C GLY A 491 8.51 -18.75 1.20
N VAL A 492 7.19 -18.80 0.99
CA VAL A 492 6.46 -20.02 0.60
C VAL A 492 6.93 -20.52 -0.75
N ILE A 493 6.90 -19.67 -1.79
CA ILE A 493 7.28 -20.08 -3.15
C ILE A 493 8.76 -20.47 -3.20
N ALA A 494 9.66 -19.71 -2.56
CA ALA A 494 11.08 -20.03 -2.47
C ALA A 494 11.31 -21.39 -1.78
N GLY A 495 10.73 -21.59 -0.60
CA GLY A 495 10.88 -22.83 0.18
C GLY A 495 10.29 -24.04 -0.55
N CYS A 496 9.08 -23.92 -1.10
CA CYS A 496 8.43 -24.98 -1.86
C CYS A 496 9.21 -25.36 -3.12
N THR A 497 9.68 -24.38 -3.89
CA THR A 497 10.45 -24.63 -5.11
C THR A 497 11.80 -25.28 -4.80
N LEU A 498 12.50 -24.86 -3.74
CA LEU A 498 13.74 -25.51 -3.27
C LEU A 498 13.49 -26.96 -2.84
N VAL A 499 12.45 -27.21 -2.04
CA VAL A 499 12.07 -28.56 -1.59
C VAL A 499 11.68 -29.46 -2.77
N LEU A 500 10.86 -28.96 -3.70
CA LEU A 500 10.48 -29.70 -4.91
C LEU A 500 11.68 -30.10 -5.74
N PHE A 501 12.58 -29.15 -5.99
CA PHE A 501 13.74 -29.37 -6.81
C PHE A 501 14.71 -30.34 -6.12
N GLY A 502 15.07 -30.06 -4.86
CA GLY A 502 16.06 -30.86 -4.15
C GLY A 502 15.65 -32.31 -3.91
N LEU A 503 14.37 -32.56 -3.65
CA LEU A 503 13.86 -33.93 -3.52
C LEU A 503 13.67 -34.63 -4.88
N SER A 504 13.60 -33.91 -5.99
CA SER A 504 13.35 -34.50 -7.31
C SER A 504 14.62 -34.84 -8.10
N ILE A 505 15.73 -34.18 -7.81
CA ILE A 505 17.04 -34.50 -8.39
C ILE A 505 17.51 -35.92 -8.03
N GLU A 506 17.06 -36.46 -6.89
CA GLU A 506 17.35 -37.82 -6.44
C GLU A 506 17.02 -38.89 -7.52
N ARG A 507 16.09 -38.61 -8.43
CA ARG A 507 15.67 -39.52 -9.52
C ARG A 507 16.53 -39.45 -10.80
N GLY A 508 17.58 -38.62 -10.85
CA GLY A 508 18.63 -38.67 -11.89
C GLY A 508 18.84 -37.41 -12.73
N LYS A 509 20.00 -37.35 -13.41
CA LYS A 509 20.51 -36.17 -14.14
C LYS A 509 19.63 -35.64 -15.29
N LYS A 510 18.74 -36.47 -15.87
CA LYS A 510 17.85 -36.05 -16.98
C LYS A 510 16.76 -35.07 -16.49
N LEU A 511 16.19 -35.32 -15.32
CA LEU A 511 15.16 -34.45 -14.72
C LEU A 511 15.71 -33.07 -14.36
N PHE A 512 17.00 -32.98 -14.00
CA PHE A 512 17.69 -31.71 -13.70
C PHE A 512 17.50 -30.66 -14.82
N ARG A 513 17.54 -31.07 -16.10
CA ARG A 513 17.37 -30.16 -17.24
C ARG A 513 15.94 -29.60 -17.37
N LEU A 514 14.94 -30.31 -16.88
CA LEU A 514 13.53 -29.89 -16.92
C LEU A 514 13.17 -28.91 -15.80
N TYR A 515 13.91 -28.94 -14.68
CA TYR A 515 13.66 -28.06 -13.55
C TYR A 515 14.29 -26.68 -13.67
N ILE A 516 15.42 -26.54 -14.39
CA ILE A 516 16.05 -25.22 -14.60
C ILE A 516 15.08 -24.20 -15.25
N PRO A 517 14.35 -24.54 -16.34
CA PRO A 517 13.31 -23.66 -16.88
C PRO A 517 12.24 -23.29 -15.86
N TYR A 518 11.84 -24.22 -14.99
CA TYR A 518 10.86 -23.94 -13.92
C TYR A 518 11.41 -22.96 -12.87
N LEU A 519 12.67 -23.07 -12.46
CA LEU A 519 13.31 -22.12 -11.54
C LEU A 519 13.39 -20.71 -12.14
N ILE A 520 13.78 -20.63 -13.42
CA ILE A 520 13.82 -19.36 -14.17
C ILE A 520 12.42 -18.77 -14.26
N PHE A 521 11.43 -19.58 -14.61
CA PHE A 521 10.04 -19.17 -14.70
C PHE A 521 9.51 -18.62 -13.37
N VAL A 522 9.67 -19.35 -12.26
CA VAL A 522 9.27 -18.91 -10.91
C VAL A 522 9.96 -17.60 -10.51
N THR A 523 11.24 -17.46 -10.86
CA THR A 523 12.00 -16.23 -10.61
C THR A 523 11.45 -15.07 -11.43
N LEU A 524 11.13 -15.25 -12.71
CA LEU A 524 10.60 -14.19 -13.57
C LEU A 524 9.20 -13.73 -13.14
N ILE A 525 8.25 -14.64 -12.97
CA ILE A 525 6.89 -14.28 -12.48
C ILE A 525 6.94 -13.60 -11.10
N THR A 526 7.99 -13.93 -10.33
CA THR A 526 8.58 -13.22 -9.19
C THR A 526 8.51 -11.69 -9.21
N GLY A 527 9.26 -11.16 -10.17
CA GLY A 527 9.66 -9.76 -10.24
C GLY A 527 8.95 -8.96 -11.32
N LEU A 528 8.38 -9.61 -12.33
CA LEU A 528 7.78 -8.93 -13.48
C LEU A 528 6.67 -7.95 -13.04
N PRO A 529 6.59 -6.75 -13.65
CA PRO A 529 5.64 -5.70 -13.23
C PRO A 529 4.17 -6.10 -13.28
N ASN A 530 3.76 -6.98 -14.20
CA ASN A 530 2.35 -7.37 -14.32
C ASN A 530 1.96 -8.54 -13.40
N THR A 531 2.95 -9.26 -12.87
CA THR A 531 2.76 -10.38 -11.95
C THR A 531 3.29 -9.98 -10.57
N GLY A 532 4.29 -10.66 -10.00
CA GLY A 532 4.71 -10.51 -8.62
C GLY A 532 5.29 -9.15 -8.24
N SER A 533 5.75 -8.30 -9.18
CA SER A 533 6.23 -6.94 -8.88
C SER A 533 7.17 -6.83 -7.66
N ASN A 534 7.94 -7.88 -7.36
CA ASN A 534 8.78 -7.97 -6.18
C ASN A 534 10.24 -8.10 -6.59
N VAL A 535 10.92 -6.96 -6.71
CA VAL A 535 12.32 -6.89 -7.13
C VAL A 535 13.25 -7.57 -6.12
N GLY A 536 13.02 -7.35 -4.82
CA GLY A 536 13.76 -8.03 -3.76
C GLY A 536 13.56 -9.55 -3.80
N GLY A 537 12.34 -9.98 -4.09
CA GLY A 537 11.98 -11.39 -4.27
C GLY A 537 12.60 -12.03 -5.50
N PHE A 538 12.60 -11.34 -6.64
CA PHE A 538 13.30 -11.76 -7.85
C PHE A 538 14.78 -12.01 -7.57
N LEU A 539 15.48 -11.03 -6.99
CA LEU A 539 16.89 -11.17 -6.65
C LEU A 539 17.13 -12.28 -5.62
N THR A 540 16.24 -12.40 -4.63
CA THR A 540 16.32 -13.46 -3.62
C THR A 540 16.25 -14.84 -4.27
N LEU A 541 15.20 -15.11 -5.07
CA LEU A 541 15.02 -16.39 -5.75
C LEU A 541 16.16 -16.68 -6.72
N PHE A 542 16.57 -15.68 -7.49
CA PHE A 542 17.64 -15.80 -8.46
C PHE A 542 18.96 -16.26 -7.81
N ILE A 543 19.40 -15.55 -6.76
CA ILE A 543 20.63 -15.88 -6.03
C ILE A 543 20.47 -17.25 -5.35
N SER A 544 19.33 -17.49 -4.71
CA SER A 544 19.03 -18.74 -3.99
C SER A 544 19.11 -19.97 -4.89
N PHE A 545 18.43 -19.93 -6.04
CA PHE A 545 18.40 -21.03 -7.00
C PHE A 545 19.74 -21.22 -7.70
N THR A 546 20.44 -20.14 -8.01
CA THR A 546 21.79 -20.21 -8.59
C THR A 546 22.75 -20.90 -7.62
N ILE A 547 22.79 -20.47 -6.35
CA ILE A 547 23.63 -21.08 -5.32
C ILE A 547 23.29 -22.56 -5.14
N TYR A 548 22.00 -22.92 -5.11
CA TYR A 548 21.60 -24.31 -5.02
C TYR A 548 22.13 -25.15 -6.20
N VAL A 549 21.97 -24.66 -7.44
CA VAL A 549 22.50 -25.33 -8.65
C VAL A 549 24.02 -25.48 -8.61
N LEU A 550 24.74 -24.48 -8.13
CA LEU A 550 26.20 -24.50 -8.04
C LEU A 550 26.70 -25.52 -7.01
N LEU A 551 26.02 -25.59 -5.85
CA LEU A 551 26.29 -26.60 -4.81
C LEU A 551 26.05 -28.02 -5.34
N GLU A 552 24.97 -28.24 -6.09
CA GLU A 552 24.65 -29.55 -6.68
C GLU A 552 25.65 -29.98 -7.78
N LYS A 553 26.21 -29.02 -8.50
CA LYS A 553 27.23 -29.29 -9.54
C LYS A 553 28.65 -29.37 -8.99
N ASN A 554 28.85 -29.18 -7.69
CA ASN A 554 30.17 -29.09 -7.05
C ASN A 554 31.12 -28.11 -7.77
N ILE A 555 30.59 -26.99 -8.25
CA ILE A 555 31.39 -25.97 -8.95
C ILE A 555 32.24 -25.21 -7.92
N SER A 556 33.50 -24.93 -8.26
CA SER A 556 34.42 -24.19 -7.38
C SER A 556 33.87 -22.81 -7.01
N PHE A 557 34.26 -22.28 -5.85
CA PHE A 557 33.75 -21.02 -5.32
C PHE A 557 34.02 -19.82 -6.26
N LEU A 558 35.21 -19.75 -6.87
CA LEU A 558 35.54 -18.68 -7.83
C LEU A 558 34.69 -18.75 -9.11
N SER A 559 34.49 -19.95 -9.67
CA SER A 559 33.66 -20.14 -10.87
C SER A 559 32.18 -19.87 -10.58
N SER A 560 31.73 -20.25 -9.39
CA SER A 560 30.41 -19.93 -8.86
C SER A 560 30.15 -18.42 -8.80
N LEU A 561 31.14 -17.65 -8.31
CA LEU A 561 31.04 -16.19 -8.23
C LEU A 561 31.02 -15.53 -9.61
N LYS A 562 31.79 -16.04 -10.59
CA LYS A 562 31.76 -15.58 -11.98
C LYS A 562 30.41 -15.85 -12.65
N ILE A 563 29.85 -17.04 -12.47
CA ILE A 563 28.54 -17.41 -13.03
C ILE A 563 27.44 -16.54 -12.41
N LEU A 564 27.46 -16.36 -11.08
CA LEU A 564 26.49 -15.54 -10.37
C LEU A 564 26.57 -14.07 -10.80
N SER A 565 27.76 -13.51 -10.97
CA SER A 565 27.94 -12.12 -11.43
C SER A 565 27.49 -11.91 -12.87
N CYS A 566 27.87 -12.80 -13.81
CA CYS A 566 27.38 -12.74 -15.19
C CYS A 566 25.86 -12.90 -15.26
N SER A 567 25.29 -13.81 -14.47
CA SER A 567 23.86 -14.06 -14.47
C SER A 567 23.10 -12.87 -13.86
N MET A 568 23.63 -12.24 -12.80
CA MET A 568 23.08 -10.99 -12.24
C MET A 568 23.13 -9.83 -13.23
N LEU A 569 24.20 -9.69 -14.01
CA LEU A 569 24.30 -8.68 -15.07
C LEU A 569 23.19 -8.88 -16.11
N ILE A 570 23.03 -10.11 -16.62
CA ILE A 570 21.99 -10.44 -17.60
C ILE A 570 20.59 -10.19 -17.02
N SER A 571 20.35 -10.62 -15.77
CA SER A 571 19.07 -10.43 -15.11
C SER A 571 18.75 -8.94 -14.90
N SER A 572 19.76 -8.13 -14.56
CA SER A 572 19.66 -6.68 -14.44
C SER A 572 19.33 -6.03 -15.78
N ILE A 573 19.97 -6.47 -16.88
CA ILE A 573 19.68 -5.98 -18.24
C ILE A 573 18.24 -6.32 -18.65
N ILE A 574 17.81 -7.58 -18.48
CA ILE A 574 16.43 -8.00 -18.77
C ILE A 574 15.43 -7.19 -17.95
N PHE A 575 15.74 -6.96 -16.68
CA PHE A 575 14.89 -6.20 -15.78
C PHE A 575 14.81 -4.71 -16.15
N ILE A 576 15.93 -4.09 -16.52
CA ILE A 576 15.96 -2.71 -17.03
C ILE A 576 15.14 -2.63 -18.32
N PHE A 577 15.34 -3.55 -19.25
CA PHE A 577 14.63 -3.58 -20.53
C PHE A 577 13.12 -3.79 -20.35
N ALA A 578 12.71 -4.70 -19.46
CA ALA A 578 11.31 -4.91 -19.11
C ALA A 578 10.64 -3.66 -18.50
N ASN A 579 11.41 -2.84 -17.76
CA ASN A 579 10.91 -1.58 -17.21
C ASN A 579 10.90 -0.43 -18.22
N LEU A 580 11.78 -0.44 -19.22
CA LEU A 580 11.79 0.58 -20.29
C LEU A 580 10.65 0.40 -21.29
N ILE A 581 10.19 -0.85 -21.50
CA ILE A 581 9.05 -1.16 -22.38
C ILE A 581 7.70 -0.91 -21.69
N ALA A 582 7.66 -0.95 -20.37
CA ALA A 582 6.43 -0.64 -19.64
C ALA A 582 6.03 0.82 -19.88
N GLU A 583 4.83 1.05 -20.42
CA GLU A 583 4.28 2.38 -20.76
C GLU A 583 4.25 3.35 -19.57
N ASP A 584 4.31 2.82 -18.34
CA ASP A 584 4.48 3.57 -17.12
C ASP A 584 5.90 3.45 -16.62
N LYS A 585 6.62 4.60 -16.52
CA LYS A 585 7.88 4.68 -15.77
C LYS A 585 7.69 3.95 -14.44
N ALA A 586 8.29 2.76 -14.32
CA ALA A 586 8.14 1.94 -13.13
C ALA A 586 8.53 2.75 -11.88
N HIS A 587 8.03 2.40 -10.70
CA HIS A 587 8.40 3.06 -9.43
C HIS A 587 9.91 3.23 -9.24
N LEU A 588 10.72 2.34 -9.81
CA LEU A 588 12.17 2.46 -9.85
C LEU A 588 12.69 3.59 -10.76
N GLY A 589 12.09 3.81 -11.92
CA GLY A 589 12.41 4.94 -12.80
C GLY A 589 12.17 6.27 -12.09
N LYS A 590 11.00 6.45 -11.46
CA LYS A 590 10.73 7.63 -10.61
C LYS A 590 11.69 7.74 -9.43
N MET A 591 12.09 6.62 -8.82
CA MET A 591 13.10 6.62 -7.76
C MET A 591 14.45 7.11 -8.28
N PHE A 592 14.88 6.70 -9.47
CA PHE A 592 16.10 7.22 -10.11
C PHE A 592 15.98 8.71 -10.43
N ASP A 593 14.84 9.15 -10.94
CA ASP A 593 14.58 10.58 -11.19
C ASP A 593 14.65 11.39 -9.88
N MET A 594 14.11 10.87 -8.78
CA MET A 594 14.20 11.49 -7.45
C MET A 594 15.61 11.44 -6.87
N ILE A 595 16.37 10.35 -7.04
CA ILE A 595 17.78 10.30 -6.64
C ILE A 595 18.61 11.30 -7.44
N ASN A 596 18.30 11.49 -8.73
CA ASN A 596 18.97 12.48 -9.57
C ASN A 596 18.62 13.92 -9.14
N ALA A 597 17.38 14.17 -8.71
CA ALA A 597 16.93 15.49 -8.26
C ALA A 597 17.37 15.86 -6.84
N ASP A 598 17.16 14.95 -5.87
CA ASP A 598 17.37 15.16 -4.42
C ASP A 598 18.74 14.61 -3.93
N GLY A 599 19.51 13.97 -4.82
CA GLY A 599 20.88 13.53 -4.58
C GLY A 599 21.04 12.39 -3.58
N ILE A 600 22.23 12.35 -2.96
CA ILE A 600 22.66 11.26 -2.05
C ILE A 600 21.82 11.15 -0.77
N ILE A 601 21.18 12.25 -0.37
CA ILE A 601 20.34 12.33 0.83
C ILE A 601 19.14 11.40 0.68
N TYR A 602 18.43 11.47 -0.46
CA TYR A 602 17.28 10.61 -0.72
C TYR A 602 17.66 9.12 -0.71
N PHE A 603 18.79 8.78 -1.34
CA PHE A 603 19.32 7.40 -1.32
C PHE A 603 19.65 6.93 0.10
N SER A 604 20.36 7.74 0.90
CA SER A 604 20.68 7.39 2.29
C SER A 604 19.43 7.18 3.15
N ASN A 605 18.36 7.96 2.93
CA ASN A 605 17.09 7.82 3.63
C ASN A 605 16.38 6.50 3.28
N ILE A 606 16.45 6.06 2.01
CA ILE A 606 15.92 4.75 1.61
C ILE A 606 16.65 3.63 2.35
N VAL A 607 17.98 3.68 2.40
CA VAL A 607 18.81 2.67 3.07
C VAL A 607 18.52 2.65 4.57
N LEU A 608 18.52 3.82 5.23
CA LEU A 608 18.20 3.96 6.65
C LEU A 608 16.80 3.46 6.98
N ARG A 609 15.81 3.76 6.14
CA ARG A 609 14.44 3.25 6.30
C ARG A 609 14.42 1.73 6.29
N LYS A 610 15.15 1.11 5.36
CA LYS A 610 15.22 -0.34 5.24
C LYS A 610 15.87 -0.96 6.47
N ILE A 611 17.00 -0.42 6.93
CA ILE A 611 17.69 -0.86 8.14
C ILE A 611 16.79 -0.74 9.37
N ASN A 612 16.15 0.41 9.56
CA ASN A 612 15.25 0.65 10.69
C ASN A 612 14.06 -0.32 10.69
N MET A 613 13.48 -0.60 9.51
CA MET A 613 12.42 -1.60 9.36
C MET A 613 12.91 -2.99 9.77
N SER A 614 14.09 -3.41 9.29
CA SER A 614 14.69 -4.70 9.65
C SER A 614 14.95 -4.79 11.16
N LEU A 615 15.55 -3.78 11.79
CA LEU A 615 15.82 -3.75 13.23
C LEU A 615 14.52 -3.82 14.06
N LYS A 616 13.50 -3.07 13.66
CA LYS A 616 12.18 -3.12 14.30
C LYS A 616 11.57 -4.52 14.21
N LEU A 617 11.68 -5.17 13.05
CA LEU A 617 11.21 -6.54 12.88
C LEU A 617 11.98 -7.50 13.78
N ILE A 618 13.32 -7.45 13.83
CA ILE A 618 14.11 -8.29 14.74
C ILE A 618 13.56 -8.23 16.17
N LYS A 619 13.31 -7.00 16.67
CA LYS A 619 12.91 -6.77 18.06
C LYS A 619 11.46 -7.17 18.36
N TYR A 620 10.52 -6.91 17.45
CA TYR A 620 9.09 -6.95 17.78
C TYR A 620 8.28 -8.03 17.04
N THR A 621 8.82 -8.69 16.01
CA THR A 621 8.06 -9.68 15.25
C THR A 621 8.12 -11.08 15.88
N ILE A 622 6.99 -11.79 15.86
CA ILE A 622 6.92 -13.21 16.28
C ILE A 622 7.82 -14.09 15.39
N TRP A 623 8.03 -13.69 14.14
CA TRP A 623 8.82 -14.43 13.16
C TRP A 623 10.30 -14.52 13.50
N THR A 624 10.86 -13.60 14.29
CA THR A 624 12.24 -13.74 14.79
C THR A 624 12.35 -14.97 15.66
N LYS A 625 11.39 -15.20 16.57
CA LYS A 625 11.36 -16.38 17.45
C LYS A 625 11.20 -17.66 16.64
N VAL A 626 10.31 -17.65 15.65
CA VAL A 626 10.11 -18.77 14.71
C VAL A 626 11.41 -19.09 13.96
N LEU A 627 12.07 -18.08 13.39
CA LEU A 627 13.33 -18.25 12.65
C LEU A 627 14.44 -18.82 13.54
N VAL A 628 14.63 -18.26 14.75
CA VAL A 628 15.63 -18.74 15.70
C VAL A 628 15.37 -20.21 16.06
N LEU A 629 14.12 -20.57 16.37
CA LEU A 629 13.77 -21.96 16.66
C LEU A 629 14.02 -22.88 15.47
N LEU A 630 13.68 -22.47 14.24
CA LEU A 630 13.97 -23.24 13.03
C LEU A 630 15.47 -23.44 12.81
N ILE A 631 16.30 -22.42 13.04
CA ILE A 631 17.75 -22.51 12.95
C ILE A 631 18.30 -23.48 14.01
N ILE A 632 17.85 -23.35 15.26
CA ILE A 632 18.23 -24.26 16.35
C ILE A 632 17.84 -25.70 16.01
N SER A 633 16.59 -25.92 15.55
CA SER A 633 16.13 -27.22 15.11
C SER A 633 16.99 -27.79 13.97
N ALA A 634 17.32 -26.99 12.96
CA ALA A 634 18.19 -27.40 11.87
C ALA A 634 19.59 -27.80 12.37
N ILE A 635 20.20 -27.02 13.26
CA ILE A 635 21.51 -27.32 13.85
C ILE A 635 21.46 -28.60 14.68
N ILE A 636 20.44 -28.78 15.52
CA ILE A 636 20.27 -29.98 16.36
C ILE A 636 20.13 -31.22 15.48
N LEU A 637 19.28 -31.15 14.45
CA LEU A 637 19.11 -32.21 13.47
C LEU A 637 20.48 -32.56 12.86
N ILE A 638 21.23 -31.57 12.36
CA ILE A 638 22.56 -31.83 11.75
C ILE A 638 23.58 -32.40 12.74
N LYS A 639 23.66 -31.88 13.98
CA LYS A 639 24.72 -32.23 14.96
C LYS A 639 24.45 -33.51 15.73
N LYS A 640 23.18 -33.85 16.00
CA LYS A 640 22.78 -35.11 16.65
C LYS A 640 21.93 -35.94 15.69
N PRO A 641 22.51 -36.42 14.58
CA PRO A 641 21.78 -37.26 13.66
C PRO A 641 21.49 -38.60 14.36
N ASN A 642 20.20 -38.96 14.47
CA ASN A 642 19.82 -40.32 14.82
C ASN A 642 20.28 -41.31 13.72
N LYS A 643 20.16 -42.62 13.94
CA LYS A 643 20.68 -43.64 13.01
C LYS A 643 20.12 -43.45 11.57
N ALA A 644 18.82 -43.16 11.47
CA ALA A 644 18.15 -42.82 10.20
C ALA A 644 18.70 -41.55 9.53
N MET A 645 19.08 -40.52 10.30
CA MET A 645 19.70 -39.31 9.78
C MET A 645 21.13 -39.52 9.29
N LYS A 646 21.93 -40.35 9.99
CA LYS A 646 23.27 -40.73 9.52
C LYS A 646 23.14 -41.45 8.17
N ASP A 647 22.23 -42.41 8.08
CA ASP A 647 21.96 -43.14 6.84
C ASP A 647 21.45 -42.21 5.75
N LEU A 648 20.63 -41.21 6.05
CA LEU A 648 20.11 -40.26 5.06
C LEU A 648 21.15 -39.23 4.59
N PHE A 649 22.04 -38.75 5.46
CA PHE A 649 23.17 -37.91 5.04
C PHE A 649 24.22 -38.69 4.23
N ILE A 650 24.38 -39.98 4.49
CA ILE A 650 25.26 -40.89 3.74
C ILE A 650 24.62 -41.30 2.41
N THR A 651 23.29 -41.52 2.36
CA THR A 651 22.57 -42.01 1.17
C THR A 651 21.93 -40.92 0.30
N ALA A 652 21.74 -39.69 0.79
CA ALA A 652 21.09 -38.59 0.08
C ALA A 652 21.79 -37.22 0.34
N PRO A 653 22.96 -36.96 -0.29
CA PRO A 653 23.73 -35.71 -0.13
C PRO A 653 22.95 -34.42 -0.50
N TYR A 654 21.90 -34.55 -1.31
CA TYR A 654 20.97 -33.49 -1.71
C TYR A 654 20.31 -32.77 -0.52
N THR A 655 20.12 -33.49 0.59
CA THR A 655 19.49 -32.96 1.82
C THR A 655 20.37 -31.89 2.49
N ARG A 656 21.70 -32.05 2.47
CA ARG A 656 22.64 -31.08 3.02
C ARG A 656 22.69 -29.80 2.19
N ASN A 657 22.74 -29.96 0.86
CA ASN A 657 22.73 -28.83 -0.07
C ASN A 657 21.44 -28.02 0.02
N LEU A 658 20.30 -28.70 0.26
CA LEU A 658 19.02 -28.04 0.49
C LEU A 658 19.05 -27.16 1.75
N ILE A 659 19.56 -27.64 2.89
CA ILE A 659 19.69 -26.80 4.11
C ILE A 659 20.59 -25.59 3.86
N LEU A 660 21.75 -25.82 3.25
CA LEU A 660 22.72 -24.76 2.99
C LEU A 660 22.13 -23.69 2.07
N ALA A 661 21.52 -24.11 0.95
CA ALA A 661 20.87 -23.18 0.05
C ALA A 661 19.71 -22.45 0.72
N SER A 662 18.82 -23.12 1.45
CA SER A 662 17.73 -22.45 2.18
C SER A 662 18.22 -21.47 3.24
N SER A 663 19.32 -21.79 3.93
CA SER A 663 19.94 -20.90 4.92
C SER A 663 20.51 -19.65 4.25
N ILE A 664 21.25 -19.83 3.15
CA ILE A 664 21.78 -18.70 2.36
C ILE A 664 20.63 -17.88 1.76
N SER A 665 19.58 -18.53 1.28
CA SER A 665 18.36 -17.89 0.78
C SER A 665 17.71 -17.01 1.84
N GLY A 666 17.66 -17.51 3.09
CA GLY A 666 17.20 -16.72 4.24
C GLY A 666 18.06 -15.48 4.51
N CYS A 667 19.39 -15.63 4.46
CA CYS A 667 20.30 -14.49 4.59
C CYS A 667 20.10 -13.45 3.47
N VAL A 668 20.02 -13.90 2.23
CA VAL A 668 19.76 -13.03 1.07
C VAL A 668 18.39 -12.33 1.22
N ALA A 669 17.37 -13.06 1.67
CA ALA A 669 16.04 -12.51 1.89
C ALA A 669 16.06 -11.37 2.92
N ILE A 670 16.77 -11.54 4.04
CA ILE A 670 16.96 -10.53 5.11
C ILE A 670 17.64 -9.27 4.56
N LEU A 671 18.64 -9.42 3.70
CA LEU A 671 19.37 -8.27 3.12
C LEU A 671 18.53 -7.51 2.07
N LEU A 672 17.80 -8.25 1.24
CA LEU A 672 17.17 -7.68 0.05
C LEU A 672 15.72 -7.23 0.26
N ASN A 673 15.01 -7.69 1.30
CA ASN A 673 13.58 -7.41 1.47
C ASN A 673 13.27 -6.68 2.78
N ASP A 674 12.28 -5.78 2.75
CA ASP A 674 11.86 -4.98 3.93
C ASP A 674 11.42 -5.83 5.13
N SER A 675 10.78 -6.98 4.87
CA SER A 675 10.41 -7.97 5.89
C SER A 675 11.11 -9.32 5.68
N GLY A 676 12.38 -9.28 5.31
CA GLY A 676 13.17 -10.46 4.96
C GLY A 676 13.32 -11.50 6.07
N ILE A 677 13.17 -11.13 7.35
CA ILE A 677 13.14 -12.09 8.48
C ILE A 677 11.95 -13.04 8.36
N VAL A 678 10.79 -12.52 7.96
CA VAL A 678 9.59 -13.32 7.76
C VAL A 678 9.79 -14.26 6.59
N THR A 679 10.30 -13.75 5.47
CA THR A 679 10.66 -14.56 4.29
C THR A 679 11.63 -15.68 4.66
N ALA A 680 12.71 -15.37 5.39
CA ALA A 680 13.71 -16.34 5.83
C ALA A 680 13.11 -17.41 6.74
N ALA A 681 12.25 -17.03 7.68
CA ALA A 681 11.56 -17.97 8.56
C ALA A 681 10.71 -18.95 7.76
N VAL A 682 9.96 -18.48 6.77
CA VAL A 682 9.09 -19.34 5.95
C VAL A 682 9.90 -20.24 5.00
N ILE A 683 11.01 -19.76 4.42
CA ILE A 683 11.92 -20.62 3.62
C ILE A 683 12.45 -21.77 4.48
N MET A 684 12.93 -21.43 5.69
CA MET A 684 13.45 -22.41 6.63
C MET A 684 12.36 -23.35 7.14
N LEU A 685 11.13 -22.86 7.34
CA LEU A 685 9.97 -23.67 7.74
C LEU A 685 9.76 -24.84 6.78
N TYR A 686 9.60 -24.55 5.48
CA TYR A 686 9.40 -25.59 4.46
C TYR A 686 10.56 -26.57 4.44
N THR A 687 11.80 -26.08 4.56
CA THR A 687 13.00 -26.91 4.52
C THR A 687 13.08 -27.86 5.71
N VAL A 688 13.00 -27.31 6.93
CA VAL A 688 13.15 -28.07 8.18
C VAL A 688 12.01 -29.05 8.37
N PHE A 689 10.76 -28.65 8.11
CA PHE A 689 9.60 -29.53 8.29
C PHE A 689 9.58 -30.66 7.25
N SER A 690 9.98 -30.37 6.01
CA SER A 690 10.14 -31.40 4.97
C SER A 690 11.21 -32.43 5.34
N MET A 691 12.29 -31.99 5.98
CA MET A 691 13.31 -32.89 6.51
C MET A 691 12.77 -33.72 7.67
N MET A 692 12.12 -33.10 8.65
CA MET A 692 11.49 -33.82 9.76
C MET A 692 10.56 -34.94 9.29
N LEU A 693 9.79 -34.73 8.22
CA LEU A 693 8.94 -35.77 7.63
C LEU A 693 9.75 -36.88 6.93
N THR A 694 10.76 -36.52 6.14
CA THR A 694 11.53 -37.47 5.32
C THR A 694 12.54 -38.30 6.12
N LEU A 695 13.03 -37.77 7.25
CA LEU A 695 13.98 -38.45 8.15
C LEU A 695 13.38 -39.68 8.87
N GLN A 696 12.07 -39.83 8.89
CA GLN A 696 11.38 -40.84 9.71
C GLN A 696 10.99 -42.11 8.95
N THR A 697 11.07 -42.13 7.62
CA THR A 697 10.62 -43.26 6.78
C THR A 697 11.65 -44.37 6.56
N LYS A 698 12.72 -44.44 7.36
CA LYS A 698 13.74 -45.52 7.31
C LYS A 698 13.88 -46.29 8.63
N ILE A 699 12.90 -46.17 9.53
CA ILE A 699 12.65 -47.14 10.62
C ILE A 699 11.50 -48.02 10.13
#